data_AF-A0A077WGJ1-F1
#
_entry.id   AF-A0A077WGJ1-F1
#
_cell.length_a   1.000
_cell.length_b   1.000
_cell.length_c   1.000
_cell.angle_alpha   90.00
_cell.angle_beta   90.00
_cell.angle_gamma   90.00
#
_symmetry.space_group_name_H-M   'P 1'
#
loop_
_entity.id
_entity.type
_entity.pdbx_description
1 polymer ?
#
loop_
_entity_poly.entity_id
_entity_poly.type
_entity_poly.pdbx_seq_one_letter_code
_entity_poly.pdbx_strand_id
1 'polypeptide(L)'
;MVPPPPNGLRGDMYSITTTSSGFHRRNSGAWTTTIPSSTSTITCTQSPLTPSTVSPVWKRRRPSTNYRLPVSHDRTSRSRSFFSKYDRRWRWWHVLFALMILLGVIQFIGVFVSSHLLHSKTASIRIALREFPKMPYQHLDEITTTTSLVQGTTVYHVTKEFGVASMGGMGMIVTALAAAQQRSGTVNAAVVMPFYSYIKKKYKVDRVTDLVVDIRDNEGRLVPVEFRVWKMMHVFNPPPPPLEPNITISATTLEDGTTVNNTLVDGVMVNVTYDEALEQYRQQQLEMQVPIPASEQVPVYLIGPGNRKPFNKAFRASKVQNIYSTPRDLPMEWKDQYFTKAAAEFLAHQAAAADETPLFAPTQMASRHVDVIHIHGATNAYTALYMRDFERRNQLGARTPAIVYTMHDYLDELQYSIRYANAARFFNDISDDTDALKPYTRDQRTFMSSLGIDYADVVTFVSRQMAKDIVEGRDDFYLKEFVMDGILRKAEQKRFFGITNGVDYGALDPFSNKVLIQRRAVFSEYALDMLKSHQNTSAAQQDESTAVWHLSTNNKDFVLYAKDQAKKYLIRRKVLSEADLTRPVVLFVGRFQYNKGLETFEEAARHFVDNDMKFVVIGQPNNYPLKWIKALQDKYPDNVVVFSSASQQRRWLTLCRAAADFMYVPSVTESFGLVAAEGLLFGTPVISTGAGGLKEFLIDRPFAMQQQERDIRVMRDRSTNAPIIISREQYNAYLFDVNSPDRSLEEAISDAAYDYQRNKVSKIRREEFLLRMISSAFALGWDRGNQQGPIYDYNRVYQLALADRHIPYLSKHEIDEERVLLRRLHSSNNT
;
A
#
# COMPACT_ATOMS: atom_id res chain seq x y z
N MET A 1 -36.44 1.44 -8.77
CA MET A 1 -36.75 2.88 -8.78
C MET A 1 -37.80 3.18 -7.70
N VAL A 2 -37.69 4.34 -7.03
CA VAL A 2 -38.66 5.02 -6.13
C VAL A 2 -39.05 4.35 -4.78
N PRO A 3 -38.87 5.04 -3.62
CA PRO A 3 -39.31 4.65 -2.26
C PRO A 3 -40.15 5.79 -1.58
N PRO A 4 -40.06 6.10 -0.26
CA PRO A 4 -40.37 5.38 1.01
C PRO A 4 -41.62 6.05 1.69
N PRO A 5 -41.81 6.22 3.04
CA PRO A 5 -41.33 5.55 4.26
C PRO A 5 -42.54 4.85 4.99
N PRO A 6 -43.09 5.15 6.20
CA PRO A 6 -42.76 6.05 7.34
C PRO A 6 -42.49 5.35 8.71
N ASN A 7 -42.09 6.15 9.71
CA ASN A 7 -42.16 5.97 11.18
C ASN A 7 -41.62 4.68 11.87
N GLY A 8 -40.57 4.85 12.68
CA GLY A 8 -40.22 3.90 13.76
C GLY A 8 -38.86 4.15 14.42
N LEU A 9 -38.81 4.95 15.50
CA LEU A 9 -37.59 5.26 16.26
C LEU A 9 -36.90 3.98 16.82
N ARG A 10 -35.86 3.50 16.15
CA ARG A 10 -34.81 2.61 16.70
C ARG A 10 -33.46 3.00 16.12
N GLY A 11 -32.44 3.08 16.98
CA GLY A 11 -31.07 3.33 16.53
C GLY A 11 -30.47 2.07 15.90
N ASP A 12 -30.21 2.12 14.59
CA ASP A 12 -29.61 1.01 13.87
C ASP A 12 -28.16 0.78 14.29
N MET A 13 -27.88 -0.46 14.70
CA MET A 13 -26.54 -0.93 15.09
C MET A 13 -26.02 -1.88 14.02
N TYR A 14 -24.85 -1.56 13.46
CA TYR A 14 -24.07 -2.57 12.72
C TYR A 14 -23.62 -3.68 13.67
N SER A 15 -23.66 -4.93 13.18
CA SER A 15 -23.10 -6.09 13.88
C SER A 15 -21.91 -6.66 13.10
N ILE A 16 -20.71 -6.21 13.44
CA ILE A 16 -19.49 -6.55 12.69
C ILE A 16 -19.02 -7.96 13.10
N THR A 17 -19.30 -8.96 12.27
CA THR A 17 -18.82 -10.34 12.46
C THR A 17 -17.51 -10.62 11.72
N THR A 18 -16.43 -10.88 12.45
CA THR A 18 -15.15 -11.31 11.87
C THR A 18 -15.23 -12.78 11.41
N THR A 19 -15.47 -13.02 10.13
CA THR A 19 -15.42 -14.37 9.54
C THR A 19 -13.98 -14.79 9.28
N SER A 20 -13.46 -15.75 10.07
CA SER A 20 -12.26 -16.50 9.68
C SER A 20 -12.58 -17.40 8.48
N SER A 21 -11.62 -17.59 7.58
CA SER A 21 -11.81 -18.26 6.29
C SER A 21 -11.92 -19.79 6.41
N GLY A 22 -13.13 -20.27 6.73
CA GLY A 22 -13.47 -21.70 6.75
C GLY A 22 -13.93 -22.24 5.39
N PHE A 23 -13.36 -23.36 4.95
CA PHE A 23 -13.77 -24.06 3.73
C PHE A 23 -15.19 -24.66 3.88
N HIS A 24 -16.16 -24.18 3.10
CA HIS A 24 -17.45 -24.85 2.93
C HIS A 24 -17.46 -25.73 1.67
N ARG A 25 -17.19 -27.03 1.85
CA ARG A 25 -17.70 -28.06 0.94
C ARG A 25 -19.18 -28.28 1.22
N ARG A 26 -20.05 -28.12 0.21
CA ARG A 26 -21.36 -28.78 0.16
C ARG A 26 -21.27 -29.95 -0.80
N ASN A 27 -21.66 -31.14 -0.35
CA ASN A 27 -22.14 -32.18 -1.26
C ASN A 27 -23.63 -31.94 -1.52
N SER A 28 -24.09 -32.24 -2.73
CA SER A 28 -25.50 -32.35 -3.08
C SER A 28 -26.03 -33.75 -2.74
N GLY A 29 -27.35 -33.85 -2.59
CA GLY A 29 -28.04 -35.11 -2.24
C GLY A 29 -29.45 -34.83 -1.75
N ALA A 30 -30.38 -34.58 -2.68
CA ALA A 30 -31.80 -34.43 -2.36
C ALA A 30 -32.49 -35.80 -2.32
N TRP A 31 -33.52 -35.93 -1.49
CA TRP A 31 -34.75 -36.70 -1.76
C TRP A 31 -35.87 -36.18 -0.84
N THR A 32 -37.13 -36.30 -1.29
CA THR A 32 -38.37 -36.05 -0.53
C THR A 32 -38.59 -37.18 0.52
N THR A 33 -39.53 -37.14 1.48
CA THR A 33 -41.00 -37.11 1.30
C THR A 33 -41.74 -37.00 2.66
N THR A 34 -42.94 -36.37 2.66
CA THR A 34 -44.09 -36.47 3.61
C THR A 34 -43.95 -36.38 5.15
N ILE A 35 -44.77 -35.46 5.68
CA ILE A 35 -45.39 -35.31 7.03
C ILE A 35 -46.50 -36.43 7.16
N PRO A 36 -46.90 -37.00 8.34
CA PRO A 36 -47.56 -36.24 9.43
C PRO A 36 -47.56 -36.72 10.91
N SER A 37 -47.63 -35.70 11.79
CA SER A 37 -48.33 -35.70 13.10
C SER A 37 -47.77 -36.59 14.25
N SER A 38 -48.09 -36.40 15.55
CA SER A 38 -49.07 -35.50 16.18
C SER A 38 -48.62 -35.01 17.59
N THR A 39 -49.47 -34.17 18.22
CA THR A 39 -49.73 -33.90 19.67
C THR A 39 -49.14 -34.85 20.74
N SER A 40 -48.92 -34.52 22.03
CA SER A 40 -49.34 -33.40 22.94
C SER A 40 -48.63 -33.56 24.31
N THR A 41 -48.03 -32.55 25.01
CA THR A 41 -48.61 -31.47 25.87
C THR A 41 -48.53 -31.73 27.41
N ILE A 42 -47.65 -30.97 28.12
CA ILE A 42 -47.76 -30.55 29.57
C ILE A 42 -47.64 -31.69 30.65
N THR A 43 -47.23 -31.57 31.93
CA THR A 43 -46.94 -30.52 32.98
C THR A 43 -45.62 -30.87 33.73
N CYS A 44 -44.84 -29.97 34.36
CA CYS A 44 -44.87 -29.51 35.79
C CYS A 44 -45.11 -30.60 36.89
N THR A 45 -44.56 -30.55 38.12
CA THR A 45 -43.86 -29.46 38.87
C THR A 45 -42.95 -29.97 40.03
N GLN A 46 -41.99 -29.14 40.46
CA GLN A 46 -41.44 -28.94 41.83
C GLN A 46 -40.85 -30.09 42.72
N SER A 47 -39.54 -29.94 43.03
CA SER A 47 -38.83 -29.74 44.33
C SER A 47 -39.62 -29.68 45.67
N PRO A 48 -39.01 -29.61 46.91
CA PRO A 48 -37.58 -29.36 47.27
C PRO A 48 -37.02 -30.03 48.59
N LEU A 49 -35.85 -29.55 49.09
CA LEU A 49 -35.30 -29.53 50.49
C LEU A 49 -34.69 -30.81 51.19
N THR A 50 -33.34 -30.87 51.24
CA THR A 50 -32.40 -30.69 52.41
C THR A 50 -32.84 -30.93 53.89
N PRO A 51 -31.91 -31.05 54.89
CA PRO A 51 -30.52 -31.58 54.94
C PRO A 51 -30.14 -32.35 56.27
N SER A 52 -28.84 -32.70 56.46
CA SER A 52 -28.00 -32.39 57.66
C SER A 52 -27.10 -33.50 58.28
N THR A 53 -25.84 -33.11 58.51
CA THR A 53 -24.78 -33.52 59.48
C THR A 53 -24.92 -34.71 60.46
N VAL A 54 -23.79 -35.38 60.75
CA VAL A 54 -23.02 -35.32 62.04
C VAL A 54 -21.70 -36.17 61.97
N SER A 55 -20.71 -35.85 62.83
CA SER A 55 -19.43 -36.57 63.07
C SER A 55 -19.11 -36.51 64.60
N PRO A 56 -17.95 -36.91 65.19
CA PRO A 56 -16.69 -37.54 64.71
C PRO A 56 -16.26 -38.78 65.57
N VAL A 57 -14.95 -39.15 65.65
CA VAL A 57 -14.16 -39.48 66.90
C VAL A 57 -12.84 -40.29 66.67
N TRP A 58 -11.69 -39.64 66.94
CA TRP A 58 -10.43 -40.05 67.63
C TRP A 58 -9.42 -41.16 67.20
N LYS A 59 -8.14 -40.70 67.14
CA LYS A 59 -6.89 -41.17 67.83
C LYS A 59 -5.87 -42.21 67.24
N ARG A 60 -4.68 -41.62 66.92
CA ARG A 60 -3.29 -41.91 67.41
C ARG A 60 -2.41 -43.07 66.87
N ARG A 61 -1.18 -42.63 66.47
CA ARG A 61 0.17 -43.28 66.56
C ARG A 61 0.40 -44.57 65.72
N ARG A 62 1.32 -44.63 64.72
CA ARG A 62 2.80 -44.39 64.64
C ARG A 62 3.62 -45.23 65.65
N PRO A 63 4.82 -45.77 65.30
CA PRO A 63 5.81 -45.12 64.41
C PRO A 63 6.66 -46.03 63.46
N SER A 64 7.54 -45.36 62.69
CA SER A 64 8.94 -45.68 62.21
C SER A 64 9.49 -47.12 62.22
N THR A 65 10.42 -47.53 61.34
CA THR A 65 11.68 -46.83 60.94
C THR A 65 12.17 -47.07 59.50
N ASN A 66 13.19 -46.29 59.10
CA ASN A 66 13.92 -46.40 57.82
C ASN A 66 14.87 -47.62 57.77
N TYR A 67 15.36 -47.99 56.58
CA TYR A 67 16.79 -47.83 56.19
C TYR A 67 16.98 -47.99 54.66
N ARG A 68 18.22 -47.90 54.15
CA ARG A 68 18.54 -47.68 52.71
C ARG A 68 19.17 -48.91 52.02
N LEU A 69 18.96 -48.99 50.68
CA LEU A 69 19.91 -49.29 49.57
C LEU A 69 21.17 -50.17 49.86
N PRO A 70 21.61 -51.06 48.92
CA PRO A 70 21.92 -50.65 47.54
C PRO A 70 21.73 -51.66 46.39
N VAL A 71 22.17 -51.19 45.21
CA VAL A 71 22.15 -51.75 43.84
C VAL A 71 22.98 -53.02 43.62
N SER A 72 22.50 -53.93 42.78
CA SER A 72 23.33 -54.78 41.87
C SER A 72 22.51 -55.25 40.65
N HIS A 73 23.09 -56.04 39.72
CA HIS A 73 22.70 -56.11 38.30
C HIS A 73 22.09 -57.46 37.81
N ASP A 74 21.30 -57.33 36.73
CA ASP A 74 21.04 -58.26 35.60
C ASP A 74 20.20 -59.57 35.67
N ARG A 75 19.20 -59.61 34.76
CA ARG A 75 18.82 -60.66 33.76
C ARG A 75 19.07 -62.16 34.09
N THR A 76 18.08 -63.06 33.95
CA THR A 76 17.49 -63.47 32.64
C THR A 76 16.30 -64.48 32.79
N SER A 77 15.41 -64.53 31.78
CA SER A 77 14.53 -65.68 31.38
C SER A 77 13.38 -66.08 32.35
N ARG A 78 12.09 -66.09 31.94
CA ARG A 78 11.30 -67.10 31.18
C ARG A 78 11.10 -68.46 31.90
N SER A 79 9.99 -69.20 31.76
CA SER A 79 8.60 -68.93 31.29
C SER A 79 7.77 -70.23 31.33
N ARG A 80 6.52 -70.20 31.84
CA ARG A 80 5.32 -70.99 31.41
C ARG A 80 4.16 -70.62 32.37
N SER A 81 3.05 -69.98 31.96
CA SER A 81 2.07 -70.29 30.89
C SER A 81 1.04 -71.34 31.30
N PHE A 82 0.03 -70.92 32.07
CA PHE A 82 -1.13 -71.72 32.48
C PHE A 82 -2.42 -71.16 31.87
N PHE A 83 -2.75 -71.54 30.63
CA PHE A 83 -4.01 -71.17 29.98
C PHE A 83 -4.53 -72.28 29.07
N SER A 84 -5.70 -72.83 29.41
CA SER A 84 -6.44 -73.75 28.54
C SER A 84 -7.29 -72.97 27.51
N LYS A 85 -7.66 -73.65 26.42
CA LYS A 85 -8.36 -73.07 25.28
C LYS A 85 -9.86 -72.92 25.58
N TYR A 86 -10.36 -71.69 25.75
CA TYR A 86 -11.68 -71.28 25.21
C TYR A 86 -11.89 -69.75 25.14
N ASP A 87 -11.14 -68.96 25.91
CA ASP A 87 -11.32 -67.50 26.01
C ASP A 87 -10.39 -66.67 25.09
N ARG A 88 -10.64 -66.71 23.77
CA ARG A 88 -9.89 -65.87 22.80
C ARG A 88 -10.73 -65.09 21.79
N ARG A 89 -11.99 -65.50 21.52
CA ARG A 89 -12.91 -64.76 20.63
C ARG A 89 -13.61 -63.60 21.34
N TRP A 90 -14.07 -63.77 22.59
CA TRP A 90 -14.75 -62.73 23.36
C TRP A 90 -13.86 -61.52 23.65
N ARG A 91 -12.61 -61.75 24.05
CA ARG A 91 -11.65 -60.67 24.37
C ARG A 91 -11.38 -59.70 23.22
N TRP A 92 -11.47 -60.13 21.96
CA TRP A 92 -11.29 -59.22 20.81
C TRP A 92 -12.48 -58.29 20.60
N TRP A 93 -13.71 -58.74 20.90
CA TRP A 93 -14.90 -57.87 20.90
C TRP A 93 -14.82 -56.80 21.99
N HIS A 94 -14.34 -57.12 23.19
CA HIS A 94 -14.12 -56.10 24.24
C HIS A 94 -13.06 -55.05 23.84
N VAL A 95 -11.97 -55.47 23.18
CA VAL A 95 -10.95 -54.54 22.65
C VAL A 95 -11.53 -53.66 21.52
N LEU A 96 -12.29 -54.24 20.60
CA LEU A 96 -12.95 -53.51 19.51
C LEU A 96 -13.99 -52.52 20.05
N PHE A 97 -14.78 -52.91 21.05
CA PHE A 97 -15.77 -52.08 21.71
C PHE A 97 -15.12 -50.92 22.48
N ALA A 98 -14.03 -51.17 23.20
CA ALA A 98 -13.25 -50.12 23.86
C ALA A 98 -12.62 -49.14 22.85
N LEU A 99 -12.14 -49.64 21.70
CA LEU A 99 -11.64 -48.80 20.60
C LEU A 99 -12.75 -47.94 19.98
N MET A 100 -13.95 -48.50 19.78
CA MET A 100 -15.12 -47.77 19.29
C MET A 100 -15.60 -46.70 20.27
N ILE A 101 -15.60 -46.97 21.57
CA ILE A 101 -15.88 -45.97 22.61
C ILE A 101 -14.81 -44.86 22.58
N LEU A 102 -13.53 -45.21 22.51
CA LEU A 102 -12.44 -44.24 22.44
C LEU A 102 -12.54 -43.34 21.20
N LEU A 103 -12.84 -43.92 20.03
CA LEU A 103 -13.11 -43.17 18.80
C LEU A 103 -14.34 -42.26 18.93
N GLY A 104 -15.43 -42.75 19.51
CA GLY A 104 -16.63 -41.96 19.80
C GLY A 104 -16.37 -40.79 20.74
N VAL A 105 -15.56 -40.98 21.79
CA VAL A 105 -15.14 -39.93 22.73
C VAL A 105 -14.23 -38.91 22.05
N ILE A 106 -13.26 -39.34 21.24
CA ILE A 106 -12.40 -38.44 20.45
C ILE A 106 -13.23 -37.63 19.44
N GLN A 107 -14.19 -38.27 18.77
CA GLN A 107 -15.09 -37.60 17.83
C GLN A 107 -16.04 -36.63 18.54
N PHE A 108 -16.58 -37.00 19.71
CA PHE A 108 -17.40 -36.11 20.54
C PHE A 108 -16.60 -34.90 21.04
N ILE A 109 -15.36 -35.09 21.52
CA ILE A 109 -14.46 -33.98 21.88
C ILE A 109 -14.15 -33.12 20.66
N GLY A 110 -13.88 -33.72 19.50
CA GLY A 110 -13.64 -32.99 18.25
C GLY A 110 -14.85 -32.16 17.80
N VAL A 111 -16.06 -32.69 17.92
CA VAL A 111 -17.32 -31.98 17.64
C VAL A 111 -17.62 -30.94 18.71
N PHE A 112 -17.38 -31.21 19.99
CA PHE A 112 -17.59 -30.25 21.07
C PHE A 112 -16.62 -29.07 20.97
N VAL A 113 -15.33 -29.31 20.73
CA VAL A 113 -14.32 -28.26 20.52
C VAL A 113 -14.59 -27.51 19.22
N SER A 114 -14.95 -28.19 18.12
CA SER A 114 -15.35 -27.50 16.88
C SER A 114 -16.61 -26.66 17.08
N SER A 115 -17.62 -27.18 17.78
CA SER A 115 -18.85 -26.45 18.09
C SER A 115 -18.57 -25.26 19.01
N HIS A 116 -17.72 -25.42 20.01
CA HIS A 116 -17.33 -24.33 20.91
C HIS A 116 -16.52 -23.25 20.16
N LEU A 117 -15.65 -23.62 19.21
CA LEU A 117 -14.94 -22.68 18.32
C LEU A 117 -15.86 -21.99 17.30
N LEU A 118 -16.92 -22.67 16.85
CA LEU A 118 -17.94 -22.11 15.93
C LEU A 118 -18.96 -21.21 16.66
N HIS A 119 -19.25 -21.52 17.93
CA HIS A 119 -20.13 -20.72 18.80
C HIS A 119 -19.37 -19.63 19.56
N SER A 120 -18.04 -19.72 19.72
CA SER A 120 -17.17 -18.61 20.11
C SER A 120 -16.99 -17.62 18.95
N LYS A 121 -18.11 -17.18 18.36
CA LYS A 121 -18.16 -15.93 17.63
C LYS A 121 -17.72 -14.86 18.61
N THR A 122 -16.58 -14.22 18.32
CA THR A 122 -16.22 -12.96 18.98
C THR A 122 -17.42 -12.02 18.91
N ALA A 123 -17.77 -11.40 20.03
CA ALA A 123 -18.90 -10.49 20.10
C ALA A 123 -18.82 -9.49 18.94
N SER A 124 -19.89 -9.39 18.16
CA SER A 124 -19.92 -8.50 17.01
C SER A 124 -19.72 -7.08 17.49
N ILE A 125 -18.71 -6.36 16.98
CA ILE A 125 -18.49 -4.97 17.40
C ILE A 125 -19.75 -4.18 17.07
N ARG A 126 -20.34 -3.54 18.09
CA ARG A 126 -21.57 -2.76 17.96
C ARG A 126 -21.25 -1.28 18.04
N ILE A 127 -21.51 -0.60 16.94
CA ILE A 127 -21.31 0.84 16.81
C ILE A 127 -22.70 1.45 16.65
N ALA A 128 -23.03 2.39 17.52
CA ALA A 128 -24.18 3.27 17.31
C ALA A 128 -23.76 4.30 16.25
N LEU A 129 -24.47 4.33 15.12
CA LEU A 129 -24.23 5.30 14.06
C LEU A 129 -24.43 6.72 14.60
N ARG A 130 -23.57 7.64 14.15
CA ARG A 130 -23.64 9.05 14.52
C ARG A 130 -23.69 9.93 13.28
N GLU A 131 -24.58 10.90 13.32
CA GLU A 131 -24.43 12.10 12.51
C GLU A 131 -23.31 12.97 13.11
N PHE A 132 -22.55 13.63 12.24
CA PHE A 132 -21.42 14.48 12.60
C PHE A 132 -21.69 15.90 12.10
N PRO A 133 -21.24 16.94 12.84
CA PRO A 133 -21.42 18.31 12.40
C PRO A 133 -20.64 18.57 11.12
N LYS A 134 -21.29 19.20 10.15
CA LYS A 134 -20.70 19.60 8.87
C LYS A 134 -20.09 20.99 9.03
N MET A 135 -18.87 21.18 8.52
CA MET A 135 -18.19 22.48 8.53
C MET A 135 -17.58 22.79 7.17
N PRO A 136 -17.39 24.08 6.79
CA PRO A 136 -16.70 24.43 5.57
C PRO A 136 -15.23 23.98 5.64
N TYR A 137 -14.79 23.24 4.63
CA TYR A 137 -13.39 22.82 4.52
C TYR A 137 -12.52 23.98 4.04
N GLN A 138 -11.52 24.37 4.84
CA GLN A 138 -10.53 25.39 4.51
C GLN A 138 -9.22 24.73 4.09
N HIS A 139 -8.69 25.05 2.91
CA HIS A 139 -7.40 24.52 2.45
C HIS A 139 -6.23 25.39 2.93
N LEU A 140 -5.00 24.91 2.71
CA LEU A 140 -3.77 25.67 2.94
C LEU A 140 -3.80 27.03 2.25
N ASP A 141 -4.41 27.14 1.08
CA ASP A 141 -4.50 28.37 0.27
C ASP A 141 -5.16 29.55 1.01
N GLU A 142 -6.02 29.25 1.99
CA GLU A 142 -6.70 30.24 2.84
C GLU A 142 -5.87 30.61 4.10
N ILE A 143 -4.68 30.04 4.25
CA ILE A 143 -3.78 30.23 5.40
C ILE A 143 -2.57 31.08 4.98
N THR A 144 -2.64 32.36 5.33
CA THR A 144 -1.60 33.38 5.06
C THR A 144 -0.42 33.26 6.03
N THR A 145 0.33 32.16 5.99
CA THR A 145 1.57 32.00 6.77
C THR A 145 2.67 32.87 6.16
N THR A 146 3.25 33.79 6.95
CA THR A 146 4.23 34.78 6.45
C THR A 146 5.68 34.30 6.39
N THR A 147 6.01 33.20 7.07
CA THR A 147 7.31 32.51 6.97
C THR A 147 7.42 31.69 5.68
N SER A 148 8.62 31.17 5.40
CA SER A 148 8.84 30.06 4.47
C SER A 148 9.42 28.85 5.23
N LEU A 149 9.36 27.65 4.64
CA LEU A 149 10.06 26.48 5.16
C LEU A 149 11.57 26.69 5.06
N VAL A 150 12.31 26.40 6.15
CA VAL A 150 13.77 26.56 6.17
C VAL A 150 14.41 25.53 5.24
N GLN A 151 15.23 26.00 4.29
CA GLN A 151 15.89 25.11 3.35
C GLN A 151 16.80 24.12 4.09
N GLY A 152 16.63 22.83 3.80
CA GLY A 152 17.37 21.74 4.44
C GLY A 152 16.67 21.12 5.66
N THR A 153 15.44 21.53 6.00
CA THR A 153 14.56 20.83 6.97
C THR A 153 14.61 19.32 6.74
N THR A 154 14.89 18.53 7.77
CA THR A 154 15.10 17.08 7.66
C THR A 154 13.83 16.30 8.01
N VAL A 155 13.32 15.52 7.05
CA VAL A 155 12.02 14.85 7.12
C VAL A 155 12.20 13.34 7.12
N TYR A 156 11.79 12.68 8.20
CA TYR A 156 11.87 11.23 8.37
C TYR A 156 10.50 10.57 8.10
N HIS A 157 10.36 9.89 6.96
CA HIS A 157 9.15 9.14 6.60
C HIS A 157 9.12 7.77 7.28
N VAL A 158 8.08 7.50 8.07
CA VAL A 158 7.88 6.20 8.74
C VAL A 158 6.88 5.36 7.93
N THR A 159 7.36 4.30 7.30
CA THR A 159 6.58 3.45 6.39
C THR A 159 6.97 1.97 6.48
N LYS A 160 6.08 1.08 6.04
CA LYS A 160 6.38 -0.36 5.84
C LYS A 160 6.69 -0.71 4.38
N GLU A 161 6.28 0.13 3.44
CA GLU A 161 6.53 -0.04 2.01
C GLU A 161 7.36 1.13 1.47
N PHE A 162 8.45 0.82 0.78
CA PHE A 162 9.32 1.81 0.12
C PHE A 162 10.18 1.16 -0.96
N GLY A 163 10.38 1.83 -2.10
CA GLY A 163 11.20 1.38 -3.21
C GLY A 163 10.84 -0.05 -3.66
N VAL A 164 11.84 -0.95 -3.67
CA VAL A 164 11.65 -2.38 -4.02
C VAL A 164 10.82 -3.19 -3.01
N ALA A 165 10.40 -2.59 -1.90
CA ALA A 165 9.57 -3.18 -0.86
C ALA A 165 8.10 -2.75 -0.94
N SER A 166 7.64 -2.29 -2.11
CA SER A 166 6.27 -1.86 -2.35
C SER A 166 5.38 -3.03 -2.84
N MET A 167 4.21 -3.18 -2.24
CA MET A 167 3.15 -4.15 -2.58
C MET A 167 1.86 -3.49 -3.08
N GLY A 168 1.62 -2.23 -2.71
CA GLY A 168 0.43 -1.46 -3.09
C GLY A 168 0.75 -0.03 -3.50
N GLY A 169 -0.30 0.80 -3.61
CA GLY A 169 -0.18 2.21 -3.97
C GLY A 169 0.62 3.01 -2.94
N MET A 170 0.42 2.76 -1.64
CA MET A 170 1.11 3.44 -0.55
C MET A 170 2.64 3.42 -0.71
N GLY A 171 3.23 2.25 -1.01
CA GLY A 171 4.68 2.14 -1.24
C GLY A 171 5.17 2.95 -2.43
N MET A 172 4.44 2.94 -3.54
CA MET A 172 4.76 3.77 -4.71
C MET A 172 4.66 5.27 -4.39
N ILE A 173 3.58 5.69 -3.72
CA ILE A 173 3.32 7.08 -3.32
C ILE A 173 4.43 7.60 -2.41
N VAL A 174 4.78 6.89 -1.34
CA VAL A 174 5.84 7.33 -0.40
C VAL A 174 7.22 7.32 -1.07
N THR A 175 7.48 6.41 -2.02
CA THR A 175 8.72 6.41 -2.82
C THR A 175 8.81 7.65 -3.71
N ALA A 176 7.73 7.97 -4.43
CA ALA A 176 7.68 9.09 -5.36
C ALA A 176 7.66 10.45 -4.64
N LEU A 177 6.97 10.54 -3.49
CA LEU A 177 7.02 11.71 -2.59
C LEU A 177 8.46 11.98 -2.14
N ALA A 178 9.15 10.96 -1.60
CA ALA A 178 10.55 11.10 -1.17
C ALA A 178 11.49 11.46 -2.34
N ALA A 179 11.23 10.93 -3.54
CA ALA A 179 11.98 11.27 -4.75
C ALA A 179 11.83 12.75 -5.11
N ALA A 180 10.59 13.24 -5.20
CA ALA A 180 10.33 14.62 -5.55
C ALA A 180 10.74 15.61 -4.43
N GLN A 181 10.66 15.21 -3.16
CA GLN A 181 11.18 16.01 -2.03
C GLN A 181 12.71 16.12 -2.06
N GLN A 182 13.42 15.02 -2.34
CA GLN A 182 14.88 15.03 -2.47
C GLN A 182 15.36 15.77 -3.74
N ARG A 183 14.58 15.73 -4.83
CA ARG A 183 14.84 16.48 -6.07
C ARG A 183 14.59 17.98 -5.93
N SER A 184 13.62 18.42 -5.12
CA SER A 184 13.30 19.84 -4.94
C SER A 184 14.35 20.64 -4.17
N GLY A 185 15.26 19.96 -3.46
CA GLY A 185 16.32 20.60 -2.65
C GLY A 185 15.80 21.47 -1.50
N THR A 186 14.50 21.44 -1.21
CA THR A 186 13.89 22.21 -0.11
C THR A 186 14.04 21.47 1.22
N VAL A 187 13.87 20.15 1.22
CA VAL A 187 13.94 19.28 2.40
C VAL A 187 14.94 18.15 2.19
N ASN A 188 15.58 17.72 3.27
CA ASN A 188 16.41 16.52 3.28
C ASN A 188 15.52 15.32 3.65
N ALA A 189 15.19 14.48 2.68
CA ALA A 189 14.36 13.30 2.93
C ALA A 189 15.17 12.17 3.59
N ALA A 190 14.53 11.44 4.50
CA ALA A 190 15.01 10.20 5.09
C ALA A 190 13.83 9.23 5.28
N VAL A 191 14.09 7.93 5.31
CA VAL A 191 13.05 6.91 5.44
C VAL A 191 13.39 5.93 6.56
N VAL A 192 12.42 5.60 7.40
CA VAL A 192 12.52 4.53 8.42
C VAL A 192 11.54 3.42 8.05
N MET A 193 12.07 2.22 7.80
CA MET A 193 11.27 1.06 7.41
C MET A 193 11.81 -0.26 8.01
N PRO A 194 11.05 -1.37 7.98
CA PRO A 194 11.52 -2.65 8.50
C PRO A 194 12.57 -3.31 7.59
N PHE A 195 13.60 -3.94 8.18
CA PHE A 195 14.65 -4.61 7.42
C PHE A 195 14.21 -5.97 6.86
N TYR A 196 13.51 -5.96 5.71
CA TYR A 196 13.09 -7.20 5.06
C TYR A 196 14.29 -8.02 4.55
N SER A 197 14.35 -9.31 4.93
CA SER A 197 15.54 -10.14 4.70
C SER A 197 15.96 -10.35 3.22
N TYR A 198 15.12 -10.04 2.24
CA TYR A 198 15.50 -10.05 0.82
C TYR A 198 16.25 -8.78 0.37
N ILE A 199 16.17 -7.66 1.11
CA ILE A 199 16.84 -6.38 0.77
C ILE A 199 18.37 -6.55 0.82
N LYS A 200 18.89 -7.34 1.78
CA LYS A 200 20.33 -7.65 1.92
C LYS A 200 20.93 -8.35 0.69
N LYS A 201 20.11 -8.90 -0.22
CA LYS A 201 20.57 -9.50 -1.49
C LYS A 201 20.59 -8.52 -2.68
N LYS A 202 20.17 -7.26 -2.47
CA LYS A 202 20.00 -6.25 -3.51
C LYS A 202 20.76 -4.95 -3.26
N TYR A 203 21.01 -4.62 -2.00
CA TYR A 203 21.64 -3.36 -1.59
C TYR A 203 22.82 -3.61 -0.66
N LYS A 204 23.86 -2.78 -0.79
CA LYS A 204 24.84 -2.58 0.29
C LYS A 204 24.09 -2.00 1.49
N VAL A 205 24.35 -2.56 2.68
CA VAL A 205 23.75 -2.14 3.95
C VAL A 205 24.84 -1.95 4.98
N ASP A 206 24.97 -0.73 5.49
CA ASP A 206 25.97 -0.35 6.49
C ASP A 206 25.31 -0.31 7.88
N ARG A 207 26.04 -0.65 8.95
CA ARG A 207 25.52 -0.63 10.34
C ARG A 207 25.53 0.81 10.86
N VAL A 208 24.42 1.25 11.47
CA VAL A 208 24.31 2.59 12.07
C VAL A 208 24.52 2.52 13.58
N THR A 209 23.64 1.81 14.27
CA THR A 209 23.64 1.69 15.73
C THR A 209 22.90 0.41 16.15
N ASP A 210 23.10 0.00 17.40
CA ASP A 210 22.33 -1.05 18.06
C ASP A 210 21.61 -0.41 19.24
N LEU A 211 20.31 -0.66 19.37
CA LEU A 211 19.40 -0.03 20.33
C LEU A 211 18.59 -1.10 21.07
N VAL A 212 17.83 -0.70 22.08
CA VAL A 212 17.04 -1.60 22.93
C VAL A 212 15.61 -1.07 23.04
N VAL A 213 14.62 -1.96 22.96
CA VAL A 213 13.23 -1.65 23.37
C VAL A 213 12.77 -2.66 24.41
N ASP A 214 12.21 -2.17 25.51
CA ASP A 214 11.59 -3.02 26.52
C ASP A 214 10.21 -3.52 26.07
N ILE A 215 9.98 -4.82 26.17
CA ILE A 215 8.75 -5.51 25.77
C ILE A 215 8.38 -6.52 26.87
N ARG A 216 7.10 -6.61 27.19
CA ARG A 216 6.60 -7.46 28.28
C ARG A 216 6.55 -8.94 27.87
N ASP A 217 7.08 -9.79 28.75
CA ASP A 217 7.02 -11.24 28.61
C ASP A 217 5.61 -11.80 28.87
N ASN A 218 5.47 -13.12 29.04
CA ASN A 218 4.15 -13.73 29.33
C ASN A 218 3.73 -13.52 30.79
N GLU A 219 4.69 -13.17 31.64
CA GLU A 219 4.57 -12.93 33.07
C GLU A 219 4.36 -11.42 33.36
N GLY A 220 4.28 -10.57 32.32
CA GLY A 220 3.99 -9.14 32.39
C GLY A 220 5.20 -8.23 32.66
N ARG A 221 6.40 -8.81 32.83
CA ARG A 221 7.64 -8.11 33.18
C ARG A 221 8.27 -7.51 31.93
N LEU A 222 8.76 -6.28 32.01
CA LEU A 222 9.56 -5.68 30.94
C LEU A 222 10.87 -6.45 30.75
N VAL A 223 11.20 -6.76 29.50
CA VAL A 223 12.41 -7.46 29.09
C VAL A 223 13.07 -6.71 27.93
N PRO A 224 14.37 -6.35 28.03
CA PRO A 224 15.05 -5.58 26.98
C PRO A 224 15.31 -6.44 25.75
N VAL A 225 14.79 -6.02 24.60
CA VAL A 225 15.01 -6.61 23.28
C VAL A 225 15.94 -5.71 22.48
N GLU A 226 17.19 -6.13 22.32
CA GLU A 226 18.17 -5.44 21.48
C GLU A 226 17.80 -5.60 20.00
N PHE A 227 17.99 -4.57 19.20
CA PHE A 227 17.84 -4.58 17.76
C PHE A 227 18.93 -3.73 17.08
N ARG A 228 19.15 -3.95 15.78
CA ARG A 228 20.17 -3.24 15.00
C ARG A 228 19.54 -2.41 13.89
N VAL A 229 19.96 -1.16 13.79
CA VAL A 229 19.62 -0.26 12.69
C VAL A 229 20.71 -0.32 11.63
N TRP A 230 20.30 -0.52 10.39
CA TRP A 230 21.16 -0.45 9.20
C TRP A 230 20.78 0.75 8.34
N LYS A 231 21.67 1.19 7.45
CA LYS A 231 21.42 2.22 6.44
C LYS A 231 21.71 1.65 5.06
N MET A 232 20.86 1.98 4.09
CA MET A 232 21.18 1.90 2.66
C MET A 232 20.90 3.25 2.01
N MET A 233 21.56 3.52 0.88
CA MET A 233 21.10 4.57 -0.04
C MET A 233 20.14 3.92 -1.04
N HIS A 234 18.93 4.46 -1.16
CA HIS A 234 18.01 4.09 -2.23
C HIS A 234 18.12 5.12 -3.35
N VAL A 235 18.29 4.64 -4.59
CA VAL A 235 18.41 5.46 -5.79
C VAL A 235 17.09 5.36 -6.54
N PHE A 236 16.49 6.50 -6.90
CA PHE A 236 15.14 6.54 -7.45
C PHE A 236 15.08 6.07 -8.90
N ASN A 237 15.95 6.62 -9.76
CA ASN A 237 16.20 6.13 -11.12
C ASN A 237 17.63 5.59 -11.23
N PRO A 238 17.91 4.35 -10.77
CA PRO A 238 19.23 3.77 -10.91
C PRO A 238 19.59 3.63 -12.40
N PRO A 239 20.85 3.90 -12.80
CA PRO A 239 21.28 3.68 -14.17
C PRO A 239 21.03 2.22 -14.56
N PRO A 240 20.78 1.94 -15.86
CA PRO A 240 20.61 0.57 -16.31
C PRO A 240 21.84 -0.26 -15.88
N PRO A 241 21.66 -1.49 -15.34
CA PRO A 241 22.81 -2.36 -15.14
C PRO A 241 23.53 -2.51 -16.48
N PRO A 242 24.87 -2.42 -16.50
CA PRO A 242 25.60 -2.38 -17.74
C PRO A 242 25.35 -3.69 -18.51
N LEU A 243 25.28 -3.57 -19.84
CA LEU A 243 24.96 -4.70 -20.70
C LEU A 243 26.11 -5.71 -20.62
N GLU A 244 25.90 -6.85 -19.96
CA GLU A 244 26.84 -7.96 -19.97
C GLU A 244 27.16 -8.30 -21.43
N PRO A 245 28.45 -8.27 -21.83
CA PRO A 245 28.83 -8.43 -23.22
C PRO A 245 28.55 -9.87 -23.64
N ASN A 246 28.18 -10.07 -24.90
CA ASN A 246 27.94 -11.40 -25.46
C ASN A 246 29.28 -12.10 -25.72
N ILE A 247 29.95 -12.55 -24.65
CA ILE A 247 31.20 -13.31 -24.74
C ILE A 247 30.88 -14.75 -25.15
N THR A 248 31.40 -15.16 -26.31
CA THR A 248 31.22 -16.52 -26.85
C THR A 248 32.56 -17.11 -27.28
N ILE A 249 32.69 -18.43 -27.23
CA ILE A 249 33.90 -19.13 -27.67
C ILE A 249 33.60 -19.80 -29.01
N SER A 250 34.38 -19.48 -30.04
CA SER A 250 34.33 -20.16 -31.34
C SER A 250 35.55 -21.05 -31.48
N ALA A 251 35.32 -22.36 -31.67
CA ALA A 251 36.38 -23.31 -31.97
C ALA A 251 36.62 -23.35 -33.49
N THR A 252 37.85 -23.07 -33.92
CA THR A 252 38.29 -23.16 -35.32
C THR A 252 39.30 -24.29 -35.44
N THR A 253 38.99 -25.30 -36.25
CA THR A 253 39.92 -26.39 -36.56
C THR A 253 40.80 -25.98 -37.75
N LEU A 254 42.12 -26.12 -37.59
CA LEU A 254 43.11 -25.86 -38.64
C LEU A 254 43.34 -27.12 -39.49
N GLU A 255 44.00 -26.96 -40.65
CA GLU A 255 44.22 -28.05 -41.62
C GLU A 255 45.13 -29.19 -41.08
N ASP A 256 45.88 -28.94 -40.01
CA ASP A 256 46.68 -29.94 -39.28
C ASP A 256 45.86 -30.73 -38.23
N GLY A 257 44.57 -30.42 -38.08
CA GLY A 257 43.66 -31.03 -37.09
C GLY A 257 43.72 -30.40 -35.70
N THR A 258 44.58 -29.40 -35.45
CA THR A 258 44.56 -28.65 -34.19
C THR A 258 43.31 -27.77 -34.10
N THR A 259 42.79 -27.57 -32.89
CA THR A 259 41.59 -26.76 -32.65
C THR A 259 41.93 -25.58 -31.76
N VAL A 260 41.72 -24.36 -32.28
CA VAL A 260 41.99 -23.10 -31.59
C VAL A 260 40.67 -22.49 -31.12
N ASN A 261 40.62 -22.12 -29.83
CA ASN A 261 39.45 -21.49 -29.23
C ASN A 261 39.60 -19.96 -29.26
N ASN A 262 38.82 -19.28 -30.10
CA ASN A 262 38.82 -17.83 -30.22
C ASN A 262 37.72 -17.23 -29.34
N THR A 263 38.08 -16.31 -28.45
CA THR A 263 37.12 -15.50 -27.69
C THR A 263 36.52 -14.43 -28.58
N LEU A 264 35.20 -14.39 -28.67
CA LEU A 264 34.41 -13.35 -29.31
C LEU A 264 33.75 -12.49 -28.23
N VAL A 265 33.88 -11.17 -28.29
CA VAL A 265 33.16 -10.20 -27.45
C VAL A 265 32.24 -9.40 -28.35
N ASP A 266 30.92 -9.52 -28.15
CA ASP A 266 29.88 -8.91 -28.97
C ASP A 266 30.01 -9.17 -30.49
N GLY A 267 30.64 -10.29 -30.84
CA GLY A 267 30.89 -10.74 -32.23
C GLY A 267 32.25 -10.33 -32.80
N VAL A 268 33.09 -9.59 -32.06
CA VAL A 268 34.46 -9.24 -32.46
C VAL A 268 35.45 -10.21 -31.82
N MET A 269 36.38 -10.78 -32.58
CA MET A 269 37.43 -11.64 -32.01
C MET A 269 38.43 -10.81 -31.21
N VAL A 270 38.75 -11.26 -29.99
CA VAL A 270 39.70 -10.60 -29.10
C VAL A 270 40.81 -11.57 -28.68
N ASN A 271 42.05 -11.07 -28.59
CA ASN A 271 43.23 -11.87 -28.27
C ASN A 271 43.46 -12.00 -26.75
N VAL A 272 42.41 -12.40 -26.03
CA VAL A 272 42.37 -12.64 -24.58
C VAL A 272 41.49 -13.85 -24.28
N THR A 273 41.69 -14.52 -23.14
CA THR A 273 40.80 -15.59 -22.70
C THR A 273 39.43 -15.07 -22.28
N TYR A 274 38.45 -15.98 -22.17
CA TYR A 274 37.09 -15.67 -21.70
C TYR A 274 37.09 -14.96 -20.33
N ASP A 275 37.88 -15.46 -19.38
CA ASP A 275 37.94 -14.92 -18.02
C ASP A 275 38.65 -13.55 -17.97
N GLU A 276 39.69 -13.34 -18.78
CA GLU A 276 40.36 -12.04 -18.92
C GLU A 276 39.44 -10.99 -19.55
N ALA A 277 38.70 -11.34 -20.62
CA ALA A 277 37.71 -10.45 -21.24
C ALA A 277 36.61 -10.05 -20.24
N LEU A 278 36.13 -11.02 -19.45
CA LEU A 278 35.10 -10.81 -18.44
C LEU A 278 35.60 -9.94 -17.27
N GLU A 279 36.86 -10.08 -16.86
CA GLU A 279 37.45 -9.26 -15.80
C GLU A 279 37.80 -7.85 -16.28
N GLN A 280 38.37 -7.69 -17.49
CA GLN A 280 38.60 -6.38 -18.10
C GLN A 280 37.28 -5.58 -18.21
N TYR A 281 36.20 -6.23 -18.65
CA TYR A 281 34.87 -5.62 -18.66
C TYR A 281 34.42 -5.19 -17.26
N ARG A 282 34.61 -6.01 -16.20
CA ARG A 282 34.26 -5.63 -14.82
C ARG A 282 35.03 -4.41 -14.34
N GLN A 283 36.33 -4.34 -14.61
CA GLN A 283 37.16 -3.17 -14.26
C GLN A 283 36.65 -1.91 -14.99
N GLN A 284 36.37 -2.01 -16.30
CA GLN A 284 35.82 -0.90 -17.07
C GLN A 284 34.44 -0.43 -16.56
N GLN A 285 33.60 -1.34 -16.03
CA GLN A 285 32.32 -1.01 -15.37
C GLN A 285 32.47 -0.53 -13.93
N LEU A 286 33.63 -0.70 -13.28
CA LEU A 286 33.98 -0.04 -12.03
C LEU A 286 34.43 1.41 -12.29
N GLU A 287 35.21 1.64 -13.35
CA GLU A 287 35.67 2.96 -13.77
C GLU A 287 34.54 3.84 -14.32
N MET A 288 33.54 3.26 -15.00
CA MET A 288 32.36 3.98 -15.53
C MET A 288 31.27 4.34 -14.48
N GLN A 289 31.52 4.17 -13.17
CA GLN A 289 30.51 4.48 -12.14
C GLN A 289 30.35 5.99 -11.94
N VAL A 290 29.50 6.61 -12.78
CA VAL A 290 29.07 8.01 -12.64
C VAL A 290 28.54 8.23 -11.21
N PRO A 291 29.09 9.20 -10.45
CA PRO A 291 28.67 9.44 -9.07
C PRO A 291 27.21 9.90 -9.04
N ILE A 292 26.37 9.15 -8.30
CA ILE A 292 24.92 9.37 -8.24
C ILE A 292 24.63 10.70 -7.52
N PRO A 293 23.95 11.68 -8.15
CA PRO A 293 23.64 12.97 -7.54
C PRO A 293 22.89 12.81 -6.22
N ALA A 294 23.17 13.69 -5.24
CA ALA A 294 22.50 13.67 -3.94
C ALA A 294 20.98 13.92 -4.02
N SER A 295 20.50 14.50 -5.12
CA SER A 295 19.07 14.66 -5.44
C SER A 295 18.38 13.37 -5.92
N GLU A 296 19.13 12.40 -6.46
CA GLU A 296 18.60 11.13 -6.99
C GLU A 296 18.70 9.95 -6.00
N GLN A 297 19.17 10.19 -4.78
CA GLN A 297 19.27 9.16 -3.74
C GLN A 297 18.87 9.64 -2.35
N VAL A 298 18.26 8.74 -1.57
CA VAL A 298 17.76 9.02 -0.21
C VAL A 298 18.30 8.00 0.81
N PRO A 299 18.66 8.42 2.03
CA PRO A 299 19.02 7.52 3.11
C PRO A 299 17.79 6.75 3.64
N VAL A 300 17.86 5.42 3.60
CA VAL A 300 16.84 4.53 4.16
C VAL A 300 17.41 3.76 5.35
N TYR A 301 16.86 4.04 6.52
CA TYR A 301 17.14 3.37 7.78
C TYR A 301 16.26 2.13 7.96
N LEU A 302 16.90 1.00 8.24
CA LEU A 302 16.32 -0.33 8.22
C LEU A 302 16.32 -0.92 9.64
N ILE A 303 15.14 -0.94 10.27
CA ILE A 303 14.94 -1.47 11.62
C ILE A 303 15.05 -3.01 11.58
N GLY A 304 16.07 -3.55 12.25
CA GLY A 304 16.35 -5.00 12.27
C GLY A 304 15.39 -5.82 13.14
N PRO A 305 15.43 -7.16 13.01
CA PRO A 305 14.77 -8.07 13.95
C PRO A 305 15.46 -8.04 15.33
N GLY A 306 14.68 -8.28 16.38
CA GLY A 306 15.18 -8.26 17.76
C GLY A 306 16.02 -9.50 18.09
N ASN A 307 16.87 -9.42 19.12
CA ASN A 307 17.73 -10.52 19.55
C ASN A 307 16.93 -11.72 20.14
N ARG A 308 15.85 -11.46 20.89
CA ARG A 308 15.01 -12.47 21.57
C ARG A 308 13.92 -13.08 20.66
N LYS A 309 13.50 -14.31 20.98
CA LYS A 309 12.26 -14.89 20.43
C LYS A 309 11.03 -14.18 21.05
N PRO A 310 9.93 -13.96 20.30
CA PRO A 310 9.73 -14.28 18.89
C PRO A 310 10.24 -13.20 17.92
N PHE A 311 10.67 -12.03 18.40
CA PHE A 311 11.06 -10.87 17.58
C PHE A 311 12.26 -11.11 16.66
N ASN A 312 13.10 -12.12 16.94
CA ASN A 312 14.12 -12.61 16.02
C ASN A 312 13.57 -13.23 14.72
N LYS A 313 12.25 -13.42 14.62
CA LYS A 313 11.50 -13.78 13.39
C LYS A 313 10.93 -12.56 12.65
N ALA A 314 10.99 -11.35 13.22
CA ALA A 314 10.47 -10.14 12.59
C ALA A 314 11.11 -9.92 11.21
N PHE A 315 10.32 -9.36 10.29
CA PHE A 315 10.73 -8.92 8.94
C PHE A 315 11.39 -10.01 8.05
N ARG A 316 11.31 -11.30 8.43
CA ARG A 316 11.77 -12.44 7.63
C ARG A 316 10.88 -12.69 6.41
N ALA A 317 11.04 -11.86 5.38
CA ALA A 317 10.42 -12.00 4.07
C ALA A 317 11.44 -12.51 3.03
N SER A 318 11.06 -13.51 2.24
CA SER A 318 11.88 -14.03 1.13
C SER A 318 11.59 -13.34 -0.22
N LYS A 319 10.42 -12.70 -0.34
CA LYS A 319 9.95 -11.91 -1.48
C LYS A 319 9.05 -10.78 -0.96
N VAL A 320 8.79 -9.79 -1.81
CA VAL A 320 7.97 -8.60 -1.49
C VAL A 320 6.55 -8.99 -1.03
N GLN A 321 5.97 -10.04 -1.64
CA GLN A 321 4.65 -10.59 -1.27
C GLN A 321 4.55 -11.08 0.19
N ASN A 322 5.68 -11.30 0.86
CA ASN A 322 5.73 -11.86 2.21
C ASN A 322 5.92 -10.77 3.29
N ILE A 323 5.93 -9.48 2.94
CA ILE A 323 5.96 -8.37 3.91
C ILE A 323 4.81 -8.49 4.92
N TYR A 324 3.59 -8.69 4.40
CA TYR A 324 2.36 -8.89 5.18
C TYR A 324 2.11 -10.37 5.52
N SER A 325 3.15 -11.21 5.55
CA SER A 325 3.04 -12.55 6.11
C SER A 325 3.18 -12.54 7.65
N THR A 326 2.53 -13.51 8.29
CA THR A 326 2.58 -13.77 9.73
C THR A 326 3.46 -15.00 9.98
N PRO A 327 4.68 -14.86 10.53
CA PRO A 327 5.51 -16.02 10.85
C PRO A 327 4.85 -16.90 11.92
N ARG A 328 5.10 -18.22 11.86
CA ARG A 328 4.70 -19.13 12.94
C ARG A 328 5.27 -18.62 14.27
N ASP A 329 4.41 -18.54 15.30
CA ASP A 329 4.69 -18.00 16.63
C ASP A 329 5.09 -16.49 16.69
N LEU A 330 4.75 -15.68 15.68
CA LEU A 330 4.83 -14.20 15.74
C LEU A 330 3.59 -13.57 15.08
N PRO A 331 2.58 -13.11 15.85
CA PRO A 331 1.40 -12.43 15.32
C PRO A 331 1.74 -11.15 14.54
N MET A 332 0.90 -10.80 13.55
CA MET A 332 1.02 -9.56 12.77
C MET A 332 1.04 -8.33 13.69
N GLU A 333 0.06 -8.23 14.58
CA GLU A 333 -0.09 -7.13 15.54
C GLU A 333 1.18 -6.94 16.40
N TRP A 334 1.89 -8.02 16.77
CA TRP A 334 3.14 -7.95 17.53
C TRP A 334 4.35 -7.54 16.68
N LYS A 335 4.45 -8.03 15.43
CA LYS A 335 5.50 -7.64 14.47
C LYS A 335 5.41 -6.13 14.17
N ASP A 336 4.20 -5.62 14.10
CA ASP A 336 3.91 -4.24 13.74
C ASP A 336 4.11 -3.29 14.92
N GLN A 337 3.66 -3.66 16.14
CA GLN A 337 3.96 -2.91 17.37
C GLN A 337 5.45 -2.90 17.72
N TYR A 338 6.16 -4.00 17.48
CA TYR A 338 7.62 -4.07 17.58
C TYR A 338 8.28 -3.06 16.62
N PHE A 339 7.80 -2.95 15.37
CA PHE A 339 8.33 -1.98 14.42
C PHE A 339 8.08 -0.53 14.89
N THR A 340 6.86 -0.16 15.29
CA THR A 340 6.56 1.21 15.70
C THR A 340 7.36 1.63 16.94
N LYS A 341 7.56 0.73 17.92
CA LYS A 341 8.36 1.04 19.10
C LYS A 341 9.84 1.19 18.76
N ALA A 342 10.41 0.25 18.00
CA ALA A 342 11.82 0.29 17.59
C ALA A 342 12.14 1.44 16.59
N ALA A 343 11.16 1.88 15.80
CA ALA A 343 11.27 3.07 14.96
C ALA A 343 11.24 4.36 15.78
N ALA A 344 10.35 4.47 16.78
CA ALA A 344 10.30 5.61 17.69
C ALA A 344 11.59 5.73 18.51
N GLU A 345 12.10 4.63 19.06
CA GLU A 345 13.38 4.55 19.78
C GLU A 345 14.55 5.09 18.93
N PHE A 346 14.61 4.70 17.65
CA PHE A 346 15.61 5.20 16.72
C PHE A 346 15.45 6.70 16.40
N LEU A 347 14.22 7.19 16.24
CA LEU A 347 13.94 8.59 15.95
C LEU A 347 14.22 9.49 17.16
N ALA A 348 13.90 9.04 18.37
CA ALA A 348 14.26 9.72 19.62
C ALA A 348 15.78 9.81 19.79
N HIS A 349 16.51 8.72 19.54
CA HIS A 349 17.97 8.73 19.54
C HIS A 349 18.56 9.70 18.49
N GLN A 350 17.98 9.82 17.28
CA GLN A 350 18.48 10.82 16.30
C GLN A 350 18.20 12.25 16.75
N ALA A 351 17.00 12.52 17.28
CA ALA A 351 16.63 13.85 17.78
C ALA A 351 17.54 14.31 18.92
N ALA A 352 17.73 13.48 19.96
CA ALA A 352 18.59 13.80 21.09
C ALA A 352 20.09 13.93 20.68
N ALA A 353 20.59 13.02 19.84
CA ALA A 353 21.99 13.03 19.38
C ALA A 353 22.34 14.17 18.39
N ALA A 354 21.38 15.05 18.07
CA ALA A 354 21.63 16.26 17.30
C ALA A 354 22.15 17.39 18.20
N ASP A 355 21.60 17.56 19.40
CA ASP A 355 22.02 18.60 20.35
C ASP A 355 23.38 18.29 21.01
N GLU A 356 23.79 17.01 21.05
CA GLU A 356 25.12 16.59 21.49
C GLU A 356 26.25 16.82 20.45
N THR A 357 25.95 17.37 19.27
CA THR A 357 26.94 17.52 18.19
C THR A 357 28.03 18.53 18.59
N PRO A 358 29.32 18.15 18.68
CA PRO A 358 30.37 19.08 19.10
C PRO A 358 30.55 20.23 18.10
N LEU A 359 30.86 21.44 18.62
CA LEU A 359 31.05 22.67 17.83
C LEU A 359 32.11 22.54 16.71
N PHE A 360 33.01 21.57 16.82
CA PHE A 360 34.09 21.29 15.87
C PHE A 360 33.85 20.01 15.03
N ALA A 361 32.64 19.45 15.03
CA ALA A 361 32.29 18.33 14.16
C ALA A 361 32.39 18.75 12.67
N PRO A 362 32.97 17.93 11.78
CA PRO A 362 33.00 18.24 10.35
C PRO A 362 31.59 18.46 9.80
N THR A 363 31.42 19.41 8.87
CA THR A 363 30.10 19.82 8.35
C THR A 363 29.27 18.66 7.76
N GLN A 364 29.94 17.58 7.32
CA GLN A 364 29.30 16.34 6.85
C GLN A 364 28.62 15.50 7.95
N MET A 365 28.85 15.80 9.24
CA MET A 365 28.20 15.16 10.39
C MET A 365 26.97 15.93 10.91
N ALA A 366 26.72 17.15 10.44
CA ALA A 366 25.72 18.07 10.99
C ALA A 366 24.25 17.73 10.67
N SER A 367 23.96 16.53 10.14
CA SER A 367 22.65 16.13 9.59
C SER A 367 21.92 15.04 10.40
N ARG A 368 22.17 14.95 11.71
CA ARG A 368 21.45 14.04 12.63
C ARG A 368 20.08 14.57 13.07
N HIS A 369 19.85 15.87 12.94
CA HIS A 369 18.61 16.53 13.36
C HIS A 369 17.35 15.93 12.70
N VAL A 370 16.24 15.93 13.45
CA VAL A 370 14.94 15.42 13.01
C VAL A 370 13.92 16.56 13.14
N ASP A 371 13.67 17.27 12.05
CA ASP A 371 12.72 18.38 12.07
C ASP A 371 11.26 17.89 12.05
N VAL A 372 10.98 16.92 11.16
CA VAL A 372 9.63 16.38 10.96
C VAL A 372 9.66 14.85 10.89
N ILE A 373 8.76 14.19 11.62
CA ILE A 373 8.47 12.77 11.53
C ILE A 373 7.15 12.61 10.77
N HIS A 374 7.22 12.12 9.54
CA HIS A 374 6.06 11.95 8.67
C HIS A 374 5.61 10.49 8.67
N ILE A 375 4.55 10.17 9.41
CA ILE A 375 4.01 8.83 9.58
C ILE A 375 2.97 8.54 8.48
N HIS A 376 3.13 7.42 7.77
CA HIS A 376 2.20 7.01 6.72
C HIS A 376 1.34 5.81 7.13
N GLY A 377 0.03 6.03 7.23
CA GLY A 377 -0.99 4.98 7.37
C GLY A 377 -1.13 4.36 8.76
N ALA A 378 -2.35 3.85 9.04
CA ALA A 378 -2.81 3.39 10.35
C ALA A 378 -1.85 2.41 11.04
N THR A 379 -1.25 1.49 10.28
CA THR A 379 -0.36 0.45 10.84
C THR A 379 0.99 0.98 11.37
N ASN A 380 1.28 2.27 11.17
CA ASN A 380 2.46 2.98 11.70
C ASN A 380 2.08 4.08 12.71
N ALA A 381 0.79 4.40 12.88
CA ALA A 381 0.29 5.52 13.69
C ALA A 381 0.77 5.49 15.15
N TYR A 382 0.97 4.28 15.72
CA TYR A 382 1.43 4.11 17.10
C TYR A 382 2.84 4.69 17.37
N THR A 383 3.65 4.93 16.33
CA THR A 383 4.89 5.70 16.45
C THR A 383 4.64 7.11 17.02
N ALA A 384 3.49 7.73 16.71
CA ALA A 384 3.14 9.05 17.24
C ALA A 384 3.00 9.05 18.77
N LEU A 385 2.33 8.05 19.35
CA LEU A 385 2.19 7.92 20.81
C LEU A 385 3.58 7.79 21.46
N TYR A 386 4.42 6.86 20.98
CA TYR A 386 5.76 6.69 21.54
C TYR A 386 6.62 7.96 21.43
N MET A 387 6.57 8.69 20.31
CA MET A 387 7.27 9.98 20.19
C MET A 387 6.78 10.99 21.24
N ARG A 388 5.46 11.09 21.46
CA ARG A 388 4.89 11.93 22.53
C ARG A 388 5.23 11.43 23.93
N ASP A 389 5.50 10.14 24.13
CA ASP A 389 5.99 9.62 25.42
C ASP A 389 7.43 10.05 25.69
N PHE A 390 8.30 10.00 24.68
CA PHE A 390 9.66 10.55 24.77
C PHE A 390 9.63 12.07 25.00
N GLU A 391 8.71 12.80 24.36
CA GLU A 391 8.50 14.24 24.58
C GLU A 391 8.08 14.54 26.03
N ARG A 392 7.07 13.84 26.57
CA ARG A 392 6.63 13.99 27.97
C ARG A 392 7.69 13.60 29.00
N ARG A 393 8.73 12.87 28.60
CA ARG A 393 9.88 12.48 29.44
C ARG A 393 11.13 13.35 29.22
N ASN A 394 11.05 14.36 28.35
CA ASN A 394 12.18 15.21 27.94
C ASN A 394 13.35 14.43 27.29
N GLN A 395 13.04 13.43 26.46
CA GLN A 395 14.01 12.51 25.85
C GLN A 395 14.28 12.78 24.35
N LEU A 396 13.93 13.97 23.85
CA LEU A 396 14.02 14.33 22.42
C LEU A 396 14.95 15.51 22.11
N GLY A 397 15.72 15.98 23.09
CA GLY A 397 16.49 17.22 22.99
C GLY A 397 15.63 18.48 23.08
N ALA A 398 16.25 19.65 22.91
CA ALA A 398 15.60 20.96 22.99
C ALA A 398 14.71 21.27 21.76
N ARG A 399 14.83 20.48 20.69
CA ARG A 399 14.15 20.70 19.40
C ARG A 399 13.20 19.56 19.02
N THR A 400 12.19 19.30 19.86
CA THR A 400 11.24 18.19 19.68
C THR A 400 10.70 18.09 18.23
N PRO A 401 10.79 16.92 17.55
CA PRO A 401 10.34 16.78 16.16
C PRO A 401 8.83 16.98 16.00
N ALA A 402 8.41 17.71 14.96
CA ALA A 402 6.99 17.84 14.62
C ALA A 402 6.47 16.56 13.96
N ILE A 403 5.24 16.15 14.26
CA ILE A 403 4.63 14.90 13.79
C ILE A 403 3.55 15.21 12.75
N VAL A 404 3.71 14.66 11.55
CA VAL A 404 2.72 14.72 10.47
C VAL A 404 2.18 13.32 10.19
N TYR A 405 0.86 13.15 10.11
CA TYR A 405 0.23 11.85 9.86
C TYR A 405 -0.60 11.85 8.57
N THR A 406 -0.18 11.06 7.56
CA THR A 406 -0.97 10.87 6.33
C THR A 406 -1.86 9.63 6.42
N MET A 407 -3.16 9.84 6.24
CA MET A 407 -4.17 8.80 6.02
C MET A 407 -4.22 8.37 4.55
N HIS A 408 -3.95 7.09 4.27
CA HIS A 408 -3.96 6.50 2.92
C HIS A 408 -5.19 5.62 2.63
N ASP A 409 -5.56 4.76 3.58
CA ASP A 409 -6.51 3.64 3.39
C ASP A 409 -7.61 3.65 4.49
N TYR A 410 -8.34 4.75 4.59
CA TYR A 410 -9.35 5.06 5.62
C TYR A 410 -10.50 4.02 5.77
N LEU A 411 -10.73 3.17 4.76
CA LEU A 411 -11.78 2.13 4.78
C LEU A 411 -11.34 0.85 5.51
N ASP A 412 -10.03 0.64 5.70
CA ASP A 412 -9.44 -0.59 6.22
C ASP A 412 -9.15 -0.54 7.74
N GLU A 413 -9.71 0.41 8.50
CA GLU A 413 -9.41 0.59 9.94
C GLU A 413 -9.67 -0.66 10.80
N LEU A 414 -10.67 -1.48 10.47
CA LEU A 414 -10.88 -2.76 11.16
C LEU A 414 -9.73 -3.75 10.91
N GLN A 415 -9.17 -3.75 9.71
CA GLN A 415 -8.01 -4.58 9.33
C GLN A 415 -6.72 -4.10 10.01
N TYR A 416 -6.59 -2.79 10.27
CA TYR A 416 -5.41 -2.19 10.89
C TYR A 416 -5.49 -2.05 12.41
N SER A 417 -6.68 -2.11 13.01
CA SER A 417 -6.88 -2.21 14.46
C SER A 417 -6.07 -3.37 15.08
N ILE A 418 -5.70 -3.25 16.35
CA ILE A 418 -4.99 -4.31 17.09
C ILE A 418 -5.79 -4.75 18.32
N ARG A 419 -5.58 -5.97 18.82
CA ARG A 419 -6.15 -6.38 20.11
C ARG A 419 -5.46 -5.60 21.23
N TYR A 420 -6.25 -5.09 22.18
CA TYR A 420 -5.75 -4.38 23.35
C TYR A 420 -4.72 -5.23 24.14
N ALA A 421 -5.01 -6.51 24.37
CA ALA A 421 -4.08 -7.46 25.01
C ALA A 421 -2.80 -7.76 24.22
N ASN A 422 -2.73 -7.37 22.94
CA ASN A 422 -1.51 -7.41 22.13
C ASN A 422 -0.75 -6.06 22.18
N ALA A 423 -1.46 -4.93 22.26
CA ALA A 423 -0.88 -3.61 22.52
C ALA A 423 -0.19 -3.56 23.89
N ALA A 424 -0.86 -4.07 24.93
CA ALA A 424 -0.41 -4.05 26.33
C ALA A 424 0.96 -4.71 26.59
N ARG A 425 1.47 -5.52 25.64
CA ARG A 425 2.82 -6.09 25.71
C ARG A 425 3.93 -5.08 25.43
N PHE A 426 3.62 -3.97 24.77
CA PHE A 426 4.60 -2.94 24.39
C PHE A 426 4.52 -1.71 25.29
N PHE A 427 3.54 -1.66 26.19
CA PHE A 427 3.33 -0.57 27.15
C PHE A 427 4.55 -0.38 28.06
N ASN A 428 4.96 0.88 28.18
CA ASN A 428 5.99 1.35 29.10
C ASN A 428 5.46 1.30 30.52
N ASP A 429 4.37 2.00 30.81
CA ASP A 429 3.61 1.89 32.06
C ASP A 429 2.22 1.31 31.79
N ILE A 430 1.76 0.38 32.62
CA ILE A 430 0.46 -0.26 32.37
C ILE A 430 -0.70 0.69 32.67
N SER A 431 -0.57 1.56 33.67
CA SER A 431 -1.61 2.52 34.08
C SER A 431 -1.79 3.58 33.00
N ASP A 432 -0.72 4.32 32.71
CA ASP A 432 -0.76 5.48 31.82
C ASP A 432 -1.15 5.08 30.39
N ASP A 433 -0.54 4.01 29.87
CA ASP A 433 -0.81 3.55 28.50
C ASP A 433 -2.22 2.92 28.38
N THR A 434 -2.80 2.40 29.48
CA THR A 434 -4.20 1.95 29.51
C THR A 434 -5.16 3.11 29.34
N ASP A 435 -5.04 4.15 30.16
CA ASP A 435 -5.95 5.31 30.10
C ASP A 435 -5.70 6.15 28.83
N ALA A 436 -4.47 6.19 28.30
CA ALA A 436 -4.16 6.80 27.00
C ALA A 436 -4.82 6.07 25.81
N LEU A 437 -4.87 4.73 25.81
CA LEU A 437 -5.54 3.96 24.74
C LEU A 437 -7.05 3.85 24.87
N LYS A 438 -7.61 4.17 26.04
CA LYS A 438 -9.04 4.02 26.37
C LYS A 438 -10.01 4.73 25.40
N PRO A 439 -9.75 5.96 24.89
CA PRO A 439 -10.63 6.61 23.92
C PRO A 439 -10.71 5.83 22.59
N TYR A 440 -9.56 5.29 22.15
CA TYR A 440 -9.38 4.61 20.86
C TYR A 440 -9.74 3.12 20.90
N THR A 441 -10.17 2.58 22.04
CA THR A 441 -10.38 1.14 22.25
C THR A 441 -11.85 0.80 22.43
N ARG A 442 -12.40 -0.08 21.58
CA ARG A 442 -13.75 -0.66 21.69
C ARG A 442 -13.69 -2.17 21.51
N ASP A 443 -14.48 -2.91 22.28
CA ASP A 443 -14.61 -4.38 22.21
C ASP A 443 -13.24 -5.12 22.13
N GLN A 444 -12.32 -4.73 23.02
CA GLN A 444 -10.94 -5.25 23.12
C GLN A 444 -10.06 -5.03 21.87
N ARG A 445 -10.43 -4.10 20.99
CA ARG A 445 -9.58 -3.64 19.86
C ARG A 445 -9.34 -2.13 19.89
N THR A 446 -8.08 -1.76 19.71
CA THR A 446 -7.62 -0.36 19.59
C THR A 446 -7.55 0.01 18.11
N PHE A 447 -8.14 1.14 17.75
CA PHE A 447 -8.17 1.68 16.39
C PHE A 447 -7.00 2.67 16.21
N MET A 448 -6.35 2.61 15.05
CA MET A 448 -4.98 3.13 14.92
C MET A 448 -4.93 4.50 14.25
N SER A 449 -5.74 4.77 13.22
CA SER A 449 -5.78 6.13 12.65
C SER A 449 -6.31 7.16 13.64
N SER A 450 -7.26 6.83 14.51
CA SER A 450 -7.76 7.76 15.53
C SER A 450 -6.64 8.24 16.47
N LEU A 451 -5.76 7.33 16.87
CA LEU A 451 -4.55 7.63 17.65
C LEU A 451 -3.55 8.46 16.81
N GLY A 452 -3.34 8.11 15.53
CA GLY A 452 -2.47 8.87 14.63
C GLY A 452 -2.94 10.30 14.37
N ILE A 453 -4.25 10.51 14.27
CA ILE A 453 -4.90 11.82 14.08
C ILE A 453 -4.68 12.71 15.31
N ASP A 454 -4.91 12.19 16.51
CA ASP A 454 -4.93 13.00 17.73
C ASP A 454 -3.52 13.32 18.28
N TYR A 455 -2.51 12.46 18.08
CA TYR A 455 -1.13 12.73 18.54
C TYR A 455 -0.23 13.44 17.51
N ALA A 456 -0.65 13.53 16.24
CA ALA A 456 0.06 14.35 15.24
C ALA A 456 -0.21 15.85 15.44
N ASP A 457 0.71 16.71 15.00
CA ASP A 457 0.49 18.17 14.94
C ASP A 457 -0.46 18.50 13.79
N VAL A 458 -0.11 18.02 12.59
CA VAL A 458 -0.89 18.17 11.35
C VAL A 458 -1.24 16.81 10.77
N VAL A 459 -2.46 16.67 10.29
CA VAL A 459 -2.98 15.46 9.63
C VAL A 459 -3.22 15.74 8.17
N THR A 460 -2.79 14.82 7.31
CA THR A 460 -2.94 14.90 5.86
C THR A 460 -3.75 13.73 5.31
N PHE A 461 -4.45 13.98 4.21
CA PHE A 461 -5.23 12.97 3.48
C PHE A 461 -4.78 12.95 2.02
N VAL A 462 -4.88 11.81 1.35
CA VAL A 462 -4.34 11.56 -0.02
C VAL A 462 -5.09 12.25 -1.18
N SER A 463 -6.09 13.08 -0.87
CA SER A 463 -6.94 13.80 -1.83
C SER A 463 -7.57 15.04 -1.16
N ARG A 464 -7.46 16.20 -1.82
CA ARG A 464 -8.12 17.47 -1.48
C ARG A 464 -9.64 17.36 -1.51
N GLN A 465 -10.19 16.75 -2.56
CA GLN A 465 -11.62 16.58 -2.74
C GLN A 465 -12.22 15.60 -1.72
N MET A 466 -11.54 14.50 -1.39
CA MET A 466 -12.02 13.57 -0.36
C MET A 466 -11.94 14.17 1.04
N ALA A 467 -10.86 14.89 1.39
CA ALA A 467 -10.79 15.61 2.66
C ALA A 467 -11.93 16.63 2.81
N LYS A 468 -12.24 17.35 1.73
CA LYS A 468 -13.39 18.25 1.64
C LYS A 468 -14.73 17.52 1.78
N ASP A 469 -14.94 16.45 1.03
CA ASP A 469 -16.18 15.67 1.05
C ASP A 469 -16.42 15.03 2.42
N ILE A 470 -15.37 14.60 3.14
CA ILE A 470 -15.45 14.09 4.52
C ILE A 470 -15.87 15.21 5.50
N VAL A 471 -15.19 16.36 5.49
CA VAL A 471 -15.40 17.45 6.46
C VAL A 471 -16.73 18.19 6.25
N GLU A 472 -17.18 18.29 5.00
CA GLU A 472 -18.50 18.85 4.66
C GLU A 472 -19.65 17.83 4.78
N GLY A 473 -19.36 16.58 5.17
CA GLY A 473 -20.35 15.51 5.27
C GLY A 473 -21.07 15.23 3.95
N ARG A 474 -20.30 15.15 2.86
CA ARG A 474 -20.70 14.71 1.51
C ARG A 474 -20.19 13.31 1.16
N ASP A 475 -19.17 12.80 1.87
CA ASP A 475 -18.79 11.38 1.91
C ASP A 475 -19.32 10.73 3.21
N ASP A 476 -19.73 9.46 3.13
CA ASP A 476 -20.15 8.65 4.29
C ASP A 476 -19.52 7.26 4.18
N PHE A 477 -18.60 6.97 5.10
CA PHE A 477 -17.70 5.82 4.98
C PHE A 477 -17.73 4.91 6.21
N TYR A 478 -17.42 3.64 5.95
CA TYR A 478 -17.41 2.58 6.95
C TYR A 478 -16.45 2.89 8.11
N LEU A 479 -16.96 2.87 9.35
CA LEU A 479 -16.23 3.12 10.60
C LEU A 479 -15.75 4.57 10.81
N LYS A 480 -16.39 5.55 10.16
CA LYS A 480 -16.17 6.98 10.41
C LYS A 480 -16.23 7.36 11.90
N GLU A 481 -17.03 6.65 12.71
CA GLU A 481 -17.24 6.90 14.14
C GLU A 481 -15.98 6.85 15.02
N PHE A 482 -14.88 6.26 14.55
CA PHE A 482 -13.60 6.27 15.26
C PHE A 482 -12.71 7.47 14.93
N VAL A 483 -12.85 8.04 13.73
CA VAL A 483 -11.91 9.04 13.20
C VAL A 483 -12.52 10.44 13.08
N MET A 484 -13.84 10.56 12.87
CA MET A 484 -14.49 11.85 12.59
C MET A 484 -14.37 12.86 13.74
N ASP A 485 -14.48 12.45 15.01
CA ASP A 485 -14.29 13.36 16.14
C ASP A 485 -12.87 13.98 16.15
N GLY A 486 -11.86 13.24 15.68
CA GLY A 486 -10.48 13.73 15.55
C GLY A 486 -10.26 14.57 14.28
N ILE A 487 -10.78 14.10 13.13
CA ILE A 487 -10.71 14.82 11.84
C ILE A 487 -11.35 16.21 11.96
N LEU A 488 -12.53 16.31 12.59
CA LEU A 488 -13.24 17.58 12.74
C LEU A 488 -12.54 18.54 13.71
N ARG A 489 -11.98 18.05 14.83
CA ARG A 489 -11.08 18.86 15.67
C ARG A 489 -9.88 19.39 14.89
N LYS A 490 -9.24 18.54 14.08
CA LYS A 490 -8.10 18.95 13.24
C LYS A 490 -8.52 19.91 12.13
N ALA A 491 -9.71 19.77 11.54
CA ALA A 491 -10.23 20.74 10.57
C ALA A 491 -10.54 22.10 11.22
N GLU A 492 -11.19 22.13 12.38
CA GLU A 492 -11.45 23.33 13.19
C GLU A 492 -10.17 24.07 13.57
N GLN A 493 -9.12 23.33 13.96
CA GLN A 493 -7.78 23.85 14.28
C GLN A 493 -6.98 24.32 13.05
N LYS A 494 -7.49 24.14 11.83
CA LYS A 494 -6.74 24.32 10.57
C LYS A 494 -5.47 23.45 10.51
N ARG A 495 -5.64 22.16 10.81
CA ARG A 495 -4.61 21.10 10.91
C ARG A 495 -5.00 19.81 10.18
N PHE A 496 -6.02 19.82 9.32
CA PHE A 496 -6.42 18.68 8.49
C PHE A 496 -6.46 19.09 7.01
N PHE A 497 -5.60 18.49 6.17
CA PHE A 497 -5.47 18.89 4.77
C PHE A 497 -5.43 17.69 3.81
N GLY A 498 -6.32 17.69 2.83
CA GLY A 498 -6.21 16.82 1.67
C GLY A 498 -5.17 17.35 0.69
N ILE A 499 -4.10 16.57 0.49
CA ILE A 499 -3.05 16.81 -0.50
C ILE A 499 -3.19 15.74 -1.57
N THR A 500 -3.57 16.14 -2.78
CA THR A 500 -3.60 15.29 -3.97
C THR A 500 -2.23 14.61 -4.15
N ASN A 501 -2.18 13.29 -4.30
CA ASN A 501 -0.91 12.64 -4.62
C ASN A 501 -0.40 13.04 -6.01
N GLY A 502 0.92 13.12 -6.17
CA GLY A 502 1.53 13.09 -7.49
C GLY A 502 1.73 11.66 -8.00
N VAL A 503 2.13 11.53 -9.26
CA VAL A 503 2.57 10.27 -9.86
C VAL A 503 4.01 10.41 -10.36
N ASP A 504 4.88 9.48 -9.97
CA ASP A 504 6.13 9.23 -10.70
C ASP A 504 5.88 8.01 -11.60
N TYR A 505 5.96 8.23 -12.90
CA TYR A 505 5.67 7.20 -13.90
C TYR A 505 6.85 6.24 -14.12
N GLY A 506 8.09 6.64 -13.79
CA GLY A 506 9.32 5.84 -13.83
C GLY A 506 9.33 4.67 -14.82
N ALA A 507 9.26 3.44 -14.30
CA ALA A 507 9.33 2.21 -15.10
C ALA A 507 8.12 1.95 -16.04
N LEU A 508 7.06 2.75 -15.98
CA LEU A 508 5.88 2.69 -16.84
C LEU A 508 5.91 3.68 -18.00
N ASP A 509 6.85 4.62 -18.00
CA ASP A 509 7.02 5.64 -19.04
C ASP A 509 6.98 5.05 -20.47
N PRO A 510 5.98 5.38 -21.30
CA PRO A 510 5.82 4.81 -22.63
C PRO A 510 6.86 5.31 -23.64
N PHE A 511 7.61 6.38 -23.32
CA PHE A 511 8.67 6.94 -24.16
C PHE A 511 10.04 6.25 -23.97
N SER A 512 10.33 5.69 -22.79
CA SER A 512 11.57 4.93 -22.52
C SER A 512 11.41 3.43 -22.23
N ASN A 513 10.18 2.91 -22.12
CA ASN A 513 9.98 1.53 -21.67
C ASN A 513 10.64 0.47 -22.59
N LYS A 514 11.60 -0.28 -22.03
CA LYS A 514 12.38 -1.31 -22.72
C LYS A 514 11.53 -2.37 -23.44
N VAL A 515 10.35 -2.73 -22.93
CA VAL A 515 9.44 -3.70 -23.58
C VAL A 515 8.82 -3.10 -24.84
N LEU A 516 8.45 -1.82 -24.81
CA LEU A 516 7.88 -1.14 -25.97
C LEU A 516 8.92 -0.91 -27.06
N ILE A 517 10.15 -0.50 -26.69
CA ILE A 517 11.30 -0.37 -27.61
C ILE A 517 11.56 -1.70 -28.35
N GLN A 518 11.69 -2.80 -27.61
CA GLN A 518 11.90 -4.14 -28.19
C GLN A 518 10.77 -4.64 -29.10
N ARG A 519 9.57 -4.03 -29.04
CA ARG A 519 8.42 -4.36 -29.90
C ARG A 519 8.11 -3.30 -30.95
N ARG A 520 8.94 -2.24 -31.08
CA ARG A 520 8.73 -1.08 -31.96
C ARG A 520 7.39 -0.37 -31.70
N ALA A 521 6.98 -0.33 -30.43
CA ALA A 521 5.73 0.26 -29.94
C ALA A 521 5.98 1.31 -28.83
N VAL A 522 7.20 1.85 -28.77
CA VAL A 522 7.58 2.97 -27.91
C VAL A 522 6.99 4.27 -28.46
N PHE A 523 6.59 5.18 -27.58
CA PHE A 523 6.06 6.49 -27.99
C PHE A 523 7.20 7.39 -28.50
N SER A 524 6.87 8.34 -29.37
CA SER A 524 7.87 9.17 -30.05
C SER A 524 8.48 10.24 -29.15
N GLU A 525 9.80 10.42 -29.23
CA GLU A 525 10.53 11.51 -28.55
C GLU A 525 10.02 12.90 -29.00
N TYR A 526 9.64 13.04 -30.28
CA TYR A 526 8.99 14.25 -30.79
C TYR A 526 7.70 14.60 -30.03
N ALA A 527 6.89 13.60 -29.69
CA ALA A 527 5.66 13.80 -28.92
C ALA A 527 5.97 14.15 -27.46
N LEU A 528 7.03 13.58 -26.87
CA LEU A 528 7.50 13.92 -25.53
C LEU A 528 7.99 15.38 -25.45
N ASP A 529 8.76 15.85 -26.44
CA ASP A 529 9.28 17.22 -26.44
C ASP A 529 8.20 18.27 -26.75
N MET A 530 7.19 17.91 -27.56
CA MET A 530 5.97 18.71 -27.70
C MET A 530 5.19 18.79 -26.38
N LEU A 531 5.06 17.71 -25.62
CA LEU A 531 4.39 17.73 -24.31
C LEU A 531 5.14 18.60 -23.29
N LYS A 532 6.48 18.48 -23.20
CA LYS A 532 7.33 19.33 -22.35
C LYS A 532 7.20 20.82 -22.71
N SER A 533 7.27 21.16 -24.00
CA SER A 533 7.17 22.55 -24.43
C SER A 533 5.78 23.13 -24.20
N HIS A 534 4.72 22.31 -24.30
CA HIS A 534 3.36 22.71 -23.95
C HIS A 534 3.25 23.07 -22.45
N GLN A 535 3.71 22.21 -21.54
CA GLN A 535 3.69 22.50 -20.08
C GLN A 535 4.40 23.82 -19.72
N ASN A 536 5.59 24.06 -20.31
CA ASN A 536 6.34 25.30 -20.10
C ASN A 536 5.61 26.54 -20.66
N THR A 537 4.77 26.37 -21.68
CA THR A 537 4.01 27.47 -22.31
C THR A 537 2.74 27.80 -21.54
N SER A 538 2.00 26.79 -21.08
CA SER A 538 0.81 26.97 -20.24
C SER A 538 1.13 27.73 -18.95
N ALA A 539 2.31 27.51 -18.36
CA ALA A 539 2.79 28.22 -17.18
C ALA A 539 3.13 29.72 -17.40
N ALA A 540 2.94 30.25 -18.62
CA ALA A 540 3.29 31.62 -19.02
C ALA A 540 2.19 32.37 -19.79
N GLN A 541 1.02 31.76 -20.06
CA GLN A 541 -0.08 32.39 -20.80
C GLN A 541 -1.37 32.49 -19.97
N GLN A 542 -2.09 33.61 -20.11
CA GLN A 542 -3.28 33.92 -19.31
C GLN A 542 -4.60 33.28 -19.81
N ASP A 543 -4.56 32.52 -20.91
CA ASP A 543 -5.70 31.73 -21.40
C ASP A 543 -5.36 30.23 -21.36
N GLU A 544 -5.48 29.63 -20.17
CA GLU A 544 -5.27 28.18 -19.96
C GLU A 544 -6.30 27.30 -20.70
N SER A 545 -7.31 27.87 -21.36
CA SER A 545 -8.38 27.10 -22.02
C SER A 545 -8.03 26.59 -23.43
N THR A 546 -7.02 27.17 -24.09
CA THR A 546 -6.77 26.96 -25.51
C THR A 546 -5.43 26.26 -25.76
N ALA A 547 -5.45 24.95 -26.03
CA ALA A 547 -4.28 24.15 -26.32
C ALA A 547 -3.88 24.22 -27.80
N VAL A 548 -2.62 24.61 -28.09
CA VAL A 548 -2.02 24.59 -29.44
C VAL A 548 -1.01 23.44 -29.58
N TRP A 549 -1.13 22.65 -30.64
CA TRP A 549 -0.31 21.48 -30.93
C TRP A 549 0.35 21.60 -32.30
N HIS A 550 1.68 21.58 -32.34
CA HIS A 550 2.47 21.59 -33.59
C HIS A 550 2.91 20.16 -33.91
N LEU A 551 2.19 19.48 -34.80
CA LEU A 551 2.39 18.06 -35.09
C LEU A 551 3.45 17.84 -36.19
N SER A 552 4.13 16.70 -36.16
CA SER A 552 5.06 16.31 -37.22
C SER A 552 4.35 16.13 -38.57
N THR A 553 5.06 16.41 -39.67
CA THR A 553 4.63 16.03 -41.03
C THR A 553 4.72 14.51 -41.25
N ASN A 554 5.53 13.81 -40.45
CA ASN A 554 5.74 12.37 -40.53
C ASN A 554 4.88 11.62 -39.49
N ASN A 555 3.86 10.92 -39.97
CA ASN A 555 2.92 10.12 -39.15
C ASN A 555 3.57 9.00 -38.32
N LYS A 556 4.87 8.68 -38.47
CA LYS A 556 5.58 7.73 -37.58
C LYS A 556 5.90 8.34 -36.22
N ASP A 557 5.97 9.66 -36.15
CA ASP A 557 6.35 10.40 -34.93
C ASP A 557 5.14 10.63 -34.01
N PHE A 558 3.97 10.12 -34.40
CA PHE A 558 2.71 10.19 -33.69
C PHE A 558 2.61 9.05 -32.67
N VAL A 559 2.09 9.34 -31.47
CA VAL A 559 1.68 8.35 -30.47
C VAL A 559 0.74 7.31 -31.07
N LEU A 560 -0.18 7.75 -31.95
CA LEU A 560 -1.08 6.86 -32.70
C LEU A 560 -0.33 5.71 -33.40
N TYR A 561 0.83 5.98 -34.01
CA TYR A 561 1.62 4.96 -34.70
C TYR A 561 2.17 3.91 -33.72
N ALA A 562 2.61 4.32 -32.52
CA ALA A 562 3.09 3.41 -31.49
C ALA A 562 1.96 2.49 -30.95
N LYS A 563 0.77 3.05 -30.70
CA LYS A 563 -0.43 2.30 -30.30
C LYS A 563 -0.84 1.29 -31.38
N ASP A 564 -0.77 1.68 -32.65
CA ASP A 564 -0.97 0.80 -33.81
C ASP A 564 0.02 -0.39 -33.84
N GLN A 565 1.30 -0.16 -33.55
CA GLN A 565 2.30 -1.24 -33.48
C GLN A 565 2.08 -2.16 -32.27
N ALA A 566 1.61 -1.62 -31.13
CA ALA A 566 1.21 -2.43 -29.98
C ALA A 566 0.05 -3.38 -30.31
N LYS A 567 -1.02 -2.87 -30.96
CA LYS A 567 -2.13 -3.69 -31.47
C LYS A 567 -1.62 -4.78 -32.43
N LYS A 568 -0.86 -4.40 -33.46
CA LYS A 568 -0.27 -5.32 -34.46
C LYS A 568 0.63 -6.39 -33.81
N TYR A 569 1.36 -6.07 -32.75
CA TYR A 569 2.14 -7.07 -32.01
C TYR A 569 1.25 -8.05 -31.23
N LEU A 570 0.18 -7.59 -30.57
CA LEU A 570 -0.75 -8.46 -29.85
C LEU A 570 -1.53 -9.39 -30.79
N ILE A 571 -1.86 -8.94 -32.00
CA ILE A 571 -2.51 -9.76 -33.05
C ILE A 571 -1.59 -10.90 -33.50
N ARG A 572 -0.32 -10.61 -33.81
CA ARG A 572 0.71 -11.65 -34.11
C ARG A 572 0.94 -12.63 -32.94
N ARG A 573 0.42 -12.34 -31.75
CA ARG A 573 0.47 -13.20 -30.56
C ARG A 573 -0.87 -13.85 -30.20
N LYS A 574 -1.91 -13.68 -31.02
CA LYS A 574 -3.29 -14.17 -30.79
C LYS A 574 -3.87 -13.70 -29.44
N VAL A 575 -3.48 -12.50 -29.01
CA VAL A 575 -4.09 -11.78 -27.87
C VAL A 575 -5.22 -10.87 -28.36
N LEU A 576 -5.08 -10.33 -29.56
CA LEU A 576 -6.08 -9.59 -30.30
C LEU A 576 -6.31 -10.24 -31.69
N SER A 577 -7.33 -9.78 -32.39
CA SER A 577 -7.75 -10.15 -33.74
C SER A 577 -7.55 -8.99 -34.72
N GLU A 578 -7.58 -9.24 -36.04
CA GLU A 578 -7.47 -8.17 -37.04
C GLU A 578 -8.61 -7.13 -36.95
N ALA A 579 -9.80 -7.52 -36.47
CA ALA A 579 -10.90 -6.60 -36.20
C ALA A 579 -10.54 -5.56 -35.12
N ASP A 580 -9.67 -5.91 -34.17
CA ASP A 580 -9.26 -5.02 -33.08
C ASP A 580 -8.32 -3.88 -33.55
N LEU A 581 -7.92 -3.86 -34.83
CA LEU A 581 -7.32 -2.69 -35.47
C LEU A 581 -8.35 -1.59 -35.77
N THR A 582 -9.56 -1.96 -36.20
CA THR A 582 -10.58 -1.03 -36.68
C THR A 582 -11.57 -0.62 -35.59
N ARG A 583 -11.78 -1.45 -34.56
CA ARG A 583 -12.69 -1.20 -33.44
C ARG A 583 -11.97 -0.83 -32.13
N PRO A 584 -12.66 -0.26 -31.12
CA PRO A 584 -12.06 0.16 -29.86
C PRO A 584 -11.55 -1.02 -29.01
N VAL A 585 -10.40 -0.85 -28.35
CA VAL A 585 -9.92 -1.76 -27.31
C VAL A 585 -10.08 -1.10 -25.93
N VAL A 586 -10.91 -1.66 -25.07
CA VAL A 586 -11.11 -1.25 -23.68
C VAL A 586 -10.25 -2.12 -22.77
N LEU A 587 -9.53 -1.51 -21.82
CA LEU A 587 -8.67 -2.22 -20.87
C LEU A 587 -9.16 -2.02 -19.42
N PHE A 588 -9.26 -3.10 -18.65
CA PHE A 588 -9.31 -3.07 -17.19
C PHE A 588 -7.99 -3.61 -16.60
N VAL A 589 -7.47 -2.96 -15.55
CA VAL A 589 -6.31 -3.42 -14.78
C VAL A 589 -6.62 -3.33 -13.29
N GLY A 590 -6.58 -4.45 -12.57
CA GLY A 590 -6.82 -4.42 -11.12
C GLY A 590 -6.70 -5.76 -10.41
N ARG A 591 -6.69 -5.73 -9.07
CA ARG A 591 -6.96 -6.93 -8.26
C ARG A 591 -8.45 -7.24 -8.39
N PHE A 592 -8.82 -8.52 -8.48
CA PHE A 592 -10.23 -8.91 -8.60
C PHE A 592 -10.94 -8.78 -7.25
N GLN A 593 -11.52 -7.60 -7.01
CA GLN A 593 -12.15 -7.19 -5.75
C GLN A 593 -13.44 -6.41 -5.99
N TYR A 594 -14.42 -6.54 -5.08
CA TYR A 594 -15.70 -5.80 -5.15
C TYR A 594 -15.51 -4.28 -5.23
N ASN A 595 -14.65 -3.69 -4.41
CA ASN A 595 -14.40 -2.24 -4.41
C ASN A 595 -13.76 -1.69 -5.70
N LYS A 596 -13.28 -2.56 -6.60
CA LYS A 596 -12.83 -2.21 -7.96
C LYS A 596 -13.93 -2.35 -9.02
N GLY A 597 -15.20 -2.36 -8.60
CA GLY A 597 -16.37 -2.28 -9.47
C GLY A 597 -16.64 -3.55 -10.28
N LEU A 598 -16.11 -4.70 -9.86
CA LEU A 598 -16.26 -5.94 -10.64
C LEU A 598 -17.72 -6.42 -10.79
N GLU A 599 -18.66 -5.82 -10.07
CA GLU A 599 -20.10 -6.11 -10.18
C GLU A 599 -20.72 -5.49 -11.45
N THR A 600 -20.18 -4.38 -11.96
CA THR A 600 -20.66 -3.77 -13.22
C THR A 600 -20.22 -4.55 -14.48
N PHE A 601 -19.34 -5.55 -14.34
CA PHE A 601 -18.66 -6.14 -15.49
C PHE A 601 -19.57 -6.89 -16.47
N GLU A 602 -20.70 -7.46 -16.04
CA GLU A 602 -21.62 -8.13 -16.96
C GLU A 602 -22.41 -7.13 -17.82
N GLU A 603 -22.83 -6.02 -17.22
CA GLU A 603 -23.48 -4.91 -17.90
C GLU A 603 -22.49 -4.19 -18.83
N ALA A 604 -21.31 -3.83 -18.33
CA ALA A 604 -20.23 -3.24 -19.12
C ALA A 604 -19.85 -4.11 -20.32
N ALA A 605 -19.66 -5.41 -20.12
CA ALA A 605 -19.34 -6.34 -21.21
C ALA A 605 -20.46 -6.42 -22.26
N ARG A 606 -21.74 -6.28 -21.86
CA ARG A 606 -22.86 -6.16 -22.80
C ARG A 606 -22.74 -4.87 -23.62
N HIS A 607 -22.70 -3.69 -23.01
CA HIS A 607 -22.63 -2.43 -23.76
C HIS A 607 -21.35 -2.30 -24.62
N PHE A 608 -20.23 -2.87 -24.16
CA PHE A 608 -19.02 -2.99 -24.97
C PHE A 608 -19.25 -3.88 -26.21
N VAL A 609 -19.96 -5.01 -26.09
CA VAL A 609 -20.33 -5.84 -27.25
C VAL A 609 -21.29 -5.09 -28.18
N ASP A 610 -22.33 -4.45 -27.63
CA ASP A 610 -23.35 -3.71 -28.37
C ASP A 610 -22.76 -2.54 -29.19
N ASN A 611 -21.62 -1.97 -28.75
CA ASN A 611 -20.86 -0.91 -29.43
C ASN A 611 -19.65 -1.42 -30.25
N ASP A 612 -19.54 -2.73 -30.51
CA ASP A 612 -18.38 -3.41 -31.13
C ASP A 612 -17.02 -3.02 -30.51
N MET A 613 -16.88 -3.17 -29.19
CA MET A 613 -15.65 -2.90 -28.44
C MET A 613 -15.03 -4.21 -27.91
N LYS A 614 -13.70 -4.28 -27.92
CA LYS A 614 -12.92 -5.41 -27.38
C LYS A 614 -12.54 -5.12 -25.92
N PHE A 615 -13.07 -5.87 -24.97
CA PHE A 615 -12.80 -5.70 -23.53
C PHE A 615 -11.70 -6.66 -23.04
N VAL A 616 -10.56 -6.11 -22.62
CA VAL A 616 -9.40 -6.85 -22.10
C VAL A 616 -9.29 -6.65 -20.58
N VAL A 617 -9.39 -7.73 -19.82
CA VAL A 617 -9.38 -7.72 -18.35
C VAL A 617 -8.05 -8.30 -17.84
N ILE A 618 -7.25 -7.51 -17.14
CA ILE A 618 -5.97 -7.95 -16.57
C ILE A 618 -5.98 -7.84 -15.05
N GLY A 619 -5.69 -8.94 -14.36
CA GLY A 619 -5.65 -8.95 -12.90
C GLY A 619 -5.22 -10.25 -12.27
N GLN A 620 -5.44 -10.33 -10.96
CA GLN A 620 -5.18 -11.53 -10.15
C GLN A 620 -6.34 -11.75 -9.17
N PRO A 621 -6.71 -13.02 -8.88
CA PRO A 621 -7.77 -13.34 -7.93
C PRO A 621 -7.54 -12.74 -6.54
N ASN A 622 -8.60 -12.21 -5.96
CA ASN A 622 -8.66 -11.80 -4.55
C ASN A 622 -10.06 -12.17 -4.01
N ASN A 623 -10.82 -11.26 -3.39
CA ASN A 623 -12.13 -11.57 -2.81
C ASN A 623 -13.28 -11.67 -3.83
N TYR A 624 -13.10 -11.25 -5.09
CA TYR A 624 -14.11 -11.45 -6.15
C TYR A 624 -13.95 -12.81 -6.88
N PRO A 625 -15.03 -13.56 -7.15
CA PRO A 625 -14.94 -14.89 -7.77
C PRO A 625 -14.43 -14.88 -9.22
N LEU A 626 -13.22 -15.41 -9.45
CA LEU A 626 -12.62 -15.58 -10.78
C LEU A 626 -13.55 -16.29 -11.80
N LYS A 627 -14.40 -17.19 -11.34
CA LYS A 627 -15.36 -17.91 -12.19
C LYS A 627 -16.35 -16.99 -12.92
N TRP A 628 -16.74 -15.87 -12.30
CA TRP A 628 -17.68 -14.92 -12.90
C TRP A 628 -17.00 -14.11 -14.00
N ILE A 629 -15.78 -13.64 -13.76
CA ILE A 629 -14.97 -12.93 -14.77
C ILE A 629 -14.70 -13.84 -15.98
N LYS A 630 -14.41 -15.13 -15.76
CA LYS A 630 -14.22 -16.10 -16.85
C LYS A 630 -15.50 -16.37 -17.64
N ALA A 631 -16.65 -16.48 -16.98
CA ALA A 631 -17.93 -16.66 -17.65
C ALA A 631 -18.24 -15.53 -18.65
N LEU A 632 -17.72 -14.30 -18.45
CA LEU A 632 -17.84 -13.21 -19.44
C LEU A 632 -17.02 -13.48 -20.71
N GLN A 633 -15.84 -14.09 -20.58
CA GLN A 633 -15.06 -14.56 -21.75
C GLN A 633 -15.77 -15.71 -22.45
N ASP A 634 -16.35 -16.65 -21.69
CA ASP A 634 -17.05 -17.80 -22.24
C ASP A 634 -18.39 -17.38 -22.92
N LYS A 635 -19.01 -16.29 -22.46
CA LYS A 635 -20.24 -15.66 -23.00
C LYS A 635 -19.97 -14.80 -24.24
N TYR A 636 -18.81 -14.14 -24.31
CA TYR A 636 -18.45 -13.18 -25.36
C TYR A 636 -17.02 -13.40 -25.90
N PRO A 637 -16.68 -14.57 -26.46
CA PRO A 637 -15.30 -14.95 -26.78
C PRO A 637 -14.59 -14.00 -27.77
N ASP A 638 -15.31 -13.48 -28.75
CA ASP A 638 -14.75 -12.57 -29.75
C ASP A 638 -14.53 -11.14 -29.22
N ASN A 639 -15.17 -10.76 -28.10
CA ASN A 639 -15.10 -9.41 -27.54
C ASN A 639 -14.36 -9.34 -26.19
N VAL A 640 -14.42 -10.36 -25.34
CA VAL A 640 -13.82 -10.36 -23.98
C VAL A 640 -12.55 -11.22 -23.94
N VAL A 641 -11.50 -10.79 -23.22
CA VAL A 641 -10.27 -11.56 -22.97
C VAL A 641 -9.80 -11.37 -21.52
N VAL A 642 -9.54 -12.46 -20.78
CA VAL A 642 -9.21 -12.42 -19.34
C VAL A 642 -7.81 -12.98 -19.05
N PHE A 643 -6.93 -12.12 -18.55
CA PHE A 643 -5.59 -12.48 -18.05
C PHE A 643 -5.56 -12.48 -16.52
N SER A 644 -5.63 -13.66 -15.92
CA SER A 644 -5.86 -13.85 -14.48
C SER A 644 -4.63 -14.32 -13.67
N SER A 645 -3.40 -14.13 -14.17
CA SER A 645 -2.19 -14.61 -13.51
C SER A 645 -1.02 -13.64 -13.63
N ALA A 646 -0.15 -13.63 -12.61
CA ALA A 646 1.05 -12.79 -12.58
C ALA A 646 2.02 -13.01 -13.77
N SER A 647 1.99 -14.20 -14.39
CA SER A 647 2.79 -14.51 -15.59
C SER A 647 2.20 -13.84 -16.84
N GLN A 648 0.89 -13.96 -17.04
CA GLN A 648 0.18 -13.27 -18.13
C GLN A 648 0.27 -11.75 -17.96
N GLN A 649 0.05 -11.24 -16.75
CA GLN A 649 0.16 -9.80 -16.42
C GLN A 649 1.57 -9.29 -16.77
N ARG A 650 2.63 -9.96 -16.32
CA ARG A 650 4.02 -9.57 -16.65
C ARG A 650 4.33 -9.61 -18.15
N ARG A 651 3.72 -10.53 -18.90
CA ARG A 651 3.96 -10.69 -20.35
C ARG A 651 3.19 -9.68 -21.20
N TRP A 652 1.98 -9.29 -20.81
CA TRP A 652 1.06 -8.55 -21.68
C TRP A 652 0.74 -7.12 -21.21
N LEU A 653 0.77 -6.81 -19.91
CA LEU A 653 0.19 -5.58 -19.36
C LEU A 653 0.66 -4.29 -20.05
N THR A 654 1.98 -4.08 -20.20
CA THR A 654 2.54 -2.88 -20.84
C THR A 654 2.12 -2.74 -22.30
N LEU A 655 2.00 -3.86 -23.03
CA LEU A 655 1.55 -3.87 -24.43
C LEU A 655 0.05 -3.65 -24.54
N CYS A 656 -0.74 -4.17 -23.60
CA CYS A 656 -2.17 -3.90 -23.52
C CYS A 656 -2.46 -2.44 -23.17
N ARG A 657 -1.70 -1.80 -22.26
CA ARG A 657 -1.81 -0.34 -22.02
C ARG A 657 -1.51 0.47 -23.28
N ALA A 658 -0.44 0.15 -24.01
CA ALA A 658 -0.14 0.80 -25.28
C ALA A 658 -1.23 0.57 -26.35
N ALA A 659 -1.78 -0.63 -26.45
CA ALA A 659 -2.80 -0.99 -27.45
C ALA A 659 -4.23 -0.54 -27.12
N ALA A 660 -4.53 -0.13 -25.88
CA ALA A 660 -5.86 0.29 -25.46
C ALA A 660 -6.27 1.64 -26.06
N ASP A 661 -7.55 1.77 -26.42
CA ASP A 661 -8.18 3.03 -26.81
C ASP A 661 -8.99 3.64 -25.66
N PHE A 662 -9.45 2.82 -24.69
CA PHE A 662 -10.15 3.25 -23.48
C PHE A 662 -9.68 2.47 -22.24
N MET A 663 -9.68 3.13 -21.08
CA MET A 663 -9.39 2.53 -19.79
C MET A 663 -10.69 2.45 -18.97
N TYR A 664 -11.05 1.28 -18.45
CA TYR A 664 -12.24 1.09 -17.62
C TYR A 664 -11.85 1.01 -16.14
N VAL A 665 -12.34 1.96 -15.34
CA VAL A 665 -12.04 2.09 -13.90
C VAL A 665 -13.35 2.30 -13.11
N PRO A 666 -14.18 1.26 -12.93
CA PRO A 666 -15.49 1.36 -12.27
C PRO A 666 -15.41 1.32 -10.74
N SER A 667 -14.31 1.78 -10.14
CA SER A 667 -14.06 1.65 -8.69
C SER A 667 -15.20 2.25 -7.86
N VAL A 668 -15.73 1.51 -6.89
CA VAL A 668 -16.74 2.03 -5.94
C VAL A 668 -16.11 3.03 -4.99
N THR A 669 -14.84 2.79 -4.64
CA THR A 669 -14.03 3.65 -3.76
C THR A 669 -12.59 3.70 -4.26
N GLU A 670 -11.99 4.88 -4.36
CA GLU A 670 -10.64 5.05 -4.88
C GLU A 670 -9.93 6.23 -4.19
N SER A 671 -8.86 5.98 -3.42
CA SER A 671 -8.16 7.03 -2.67
C SER A 671 -7.36 8.01 -3.56
N PHE A 672 -7.02 7.59 -4.78
CA PHE A 672 -6.37 8.42 -5.80
C PHE A 672 -6.63 7.89 -7.21
N GLY A 673 -6.36 6.61 -7.46
CA GLY A 673 -6.67 5.98 -8.75
C GLY A 673 -5.52 5.96 -9.76
N LEU A 674 -4.33 5.51 -9.31
CA LEU A 674 -3.13 5.34 -10.15
C LEU A 674 -3.42 4.69 -11.52
N VAL A 675 -4.32 3.71 -11.60
CA VAL A 675 -4.69 3.01 -12.84
C VAL A 675 -5.35 3.92 -13.89
N ALA A 676 -6.11 4.94 -13.46
CA ALA A 676 -6.68 5.93 -14.36
C ALA A 676 -5.59 6.89 -14.89
N ALA A 677 -4.69 7.35 -14.01
CA ALA A 677 -3.52 8.15 -14.39
C ALA A 677 -2.55 7.39 -15.32
N GLU A 678 -2.35 6.09 -15.11
CA GLU A 678 -1.65 5.19 -16.03
C GLU A 678 -2.35 5.10 -17.40
N GLY A 679 -3.69 5.07 -17.43
CA GLY A 679 -4.45 5.10 -18.69
C GLY A 679 -4.14 6.37 -19.48
N LEU A 680 -4.29 7.53 -18.83
CA LEU A 680 -4.03 8.84 -19.42
C LEU A 680 -2.59 8.95 -19.97
N LEU A 681 -1.58 8.47 -19.23
CA LEU A 681 -0.18 8.44 -19.67
C LEU A 681 0.02 7.66 -20.98
N PHE A 682 -0.72 6.57 -21.17
CA PHE A 682 -0.68 5.77 -22.40
C PHE A 682 -1.57 6.34 -23.53
N GLY A 683 -2.03 7.59 -23.41
CA GLY A 683 -2.92 8.23 -24.36
C GLY A 683 -4.34 7.70 -24.31
N THR A 684 -4.83 7.28 -23.13
CA THR A 684 -6.05 6.47 -23.01
C THR A 684 -7.07 7.16 -22.09
N PRO A 685 -8.19 7.69 -22.59
CA PRO A 685 -9.25 8.27 -21.76
C PRO A 685 -9.90 7.21 -20.86
N VAL A 686 -10.56 7.68 -19.78
CA VAL A 686 -11.05 6.80 -18.71
C VAL A 686 -12.58 6.78 -18.62
N ILE A 687 -13.18 5.61 -18.84
CA ILE A 687 -14.60 5.34 -18.54
C ILE A 687 -14.67 4.92 -17.06
N SER A 688 -15.36 5.71 -16.23
CA SER A 688 -15.18 5.66 -14.77
C SER A 688 -16.43 6.05 -13.97
N THR A 689 -16.50 5.60 -12.73
CA THR A 689 -17.46 6.07 -11.72
C THR A 689 -17.15 7.48 -11.19
N GLY A 690 -15.92 7.98 -11.40
CA GLY A 690 -15.46 9.21 -10.75
C GLY A 690 -15.44 9.13 -9.22
N ALA A 691 -15.24 7.94 -8.63
CA ALA A 691 -15.25 7.77 -7.18
C ALA A 691 -13.99 8.34 -6.50
N GLY A 692 -14.15 8.99 -5.35
CA GLY A 692 -13.06 9.50 -4.51
C GLY A 692 -12.08 10.41 -5.26
N GLY A 693 -10.78 10.13 -5.13
CA GLY A 693 -9.69 10.94 -5.71
C GLY A 693 -9.68 10.98 -7.25
N LEU A 694 -10.45 10.13 -7.93
CA LEU A 694 -10.60 10.20 -9.39
C LEU A 694 -11.21 11.55 -9.83
N LYS A 695 -12.03 12.20 -9.00
CA LYS A 695 -12.63 13.53 -9.28
C LYS A 695 -11.60 14.66 -9.44
N GLU A 696 -10.37 14.47 -8.97
CA GLU A 696 -9.34 15.51 -8.97
C GLU A 696 -8.66 15.71 -10.32
N PHE A 697 -8.82 14.76 -11.24
CA PHE A 697 -8.20 14.82 -12.57
C PHE A 697 -9.02 14.20 -13.71
N LEU A 698 -10.08 13.42 -13.41
CA LEU A 698 -11.02 12.98 -14.43
C LEU A 698 -12.00 14.09 -14.76
N ILE A 699 -11.69 14.83 -15.82
CA ILE A 699 -12.56 15.87 -16.40
C ILE A 699 -13.56 15.16 -17.31
N ASP A 700 -14.83 15.25 -16.94
CA ASP A 700 -15.93 14.57 -17.63
C ASP A 700 -16.27 15.19 -18.99
N ARG A 701 -16.91 14.39 -19.86
CA ARG A 701 -17.37 14.82 -21.18
C ARG A 701 -18.59 15.75 -21.06
N PRO A 702 -18.60 16.93 -21.70
CA PRO A 702 -19.79 17.79 -21.77
C PRO A 702 -20.96 17.10 -22.46
N PHE A 703 -22.16 17.22 -21.87
CA PHE A 703 -23.40 16.66 -22.38
C PHE A 703 -23.78 17.19 -23.77
N ALA A 704 -24.53 16.41 -24.54
CA ALA A 704 -24.94 16.73 -25.90
C ALA A 704 -25.68 18.07 -26.05
N MET A 705 -26.46 18.51 -25.04
CA MET A 705 -27.18 19.80 -25.06
C MET A 705 -26.27 21.03 -24.95
N GLN A 706 -24.97 20.86 -24.66
CA GLN A 706 -23.96 21.93 -24.70
C GLN A 706 -23.14 21.93 -26.00
N GLN A 707 -23.54 21.18 -27.03
CA GLN A 707 -22.86 21.15 -28.32
C GLN A 707 -23.11 22.41 -29.18
N GLN A 708 -22.50 23.52 -28.75
CA GLN A 708 -21.91 24.45 -29.70
C GLN A 708 -20.81 23.71 -30.50
N GLU A 709 -20.42 24.21 -31.69
CA GLU A 709 -19.39 23.53 -32.49
C GLU A 709 -18.09 23.33 -31.69
N ARG A 710 -17.78 22.07 -31.38
CA ARG A 710 -16.64 21.63 -30.58
C ARG A 710 -15.34 22.19 -31.18
N ASP A 711 -14.74 23.16 -30.49
CA ASP A 711 -13.76 24.13 -31.04
C ASP A 711 -12.35 23.51 -31.25
N ILE A 712 -12.26 22.57 -32.21
CA ILE A 712 -11.02 21.95 -32.70
C ILE A 712 -10.76 22.40 -34.14
N ARG A 713 -9.83 23.34 -34.30
CA ARG A 713 -9.44 23.93 -35.59
C ARG A 713 -8.14 23.27 -36.07
N VAL A 714 -8.14 22.80 -37.31
CA VAL A 714 -6.94 22.24 -37.96
C VAL A 714 -6.41 23.25 -38.96
N MET A 715 -5.18 23.69 -38.76
CA MET A 715 -4.45 24.62 -39.61
C MET A 715 -3.18 23.95 -40.15
N ARG A 716 -2.46 24.65 -41.03
CA ARG A 716 -1.13 24.24 -41.52
C ARG A 716 -0.16 25.39 -41.36
N ASP A 717 1.04 25.09 -40.89
CA ASP A 717 2.14 26.04 -40.87
C ASP A 717 2.50 26.48 -42.29
N ARG A 718 2.70 27.79 -42.50
CA ARG A 718 2.94 28.36 -43.84
C ARG A 718 4.34 28.07 -44.40
N SER A 719 5.30 27.66 -43.56
CA SER A 719 6.70 27.47 -43.94
C SER A 719 7.09 25.99 -44.05
N THR A 720 6.62 25.17 -43.12
CA THR A 720 6.93 23.74 -42.98
C THR A 720 5.81 22.83 -43.48
N ASN A 721 4.62 23.37 -43.75
CA ASN A 721 3.40 22.61 -44.06
C ASN A 721 3.00 21.60 -42.96
N ALA A 722 3.52 21.76 -41.74
CA ALA A 722 3.19 20.96 -40.57
C ALA A 722 1.72 21.17 -40.14
N PRO A 723 0.96 20.13 -39.75
CA PRO A 723 -0.37 20.31 -39.20
C PRO A 723 -0.31 20.94 -37.81
N ILE A 724 -1.08 22.01 -37.61
CA ILE A 724 -1.28 22.67 -36.32
C ILE A 724 -2.73 22.39 -35.89
N ILE A 725 -2.95 21.93 -34.66
CA ILE A 725 -4.28 21.95 -34.04
C ILE A 725 -4.35 23.07 -32.99
N ILE A 726 -5.49 23.75 -32.97
CA ILE A 726 -5.96 24.55 -31.84
C ILE A 726 -7.19 23.83 -31.27
N SER A 727 -7.19 23.50 -29.98
CA SER A 727 -8.24 22.72 -29.31
C SER A 727 -8.61 23.35 -27.96
N ARG A 728 -9.92 23.45 -27.67
CA ARG A 728 -10.45 23.85 -26.36
C ARG A 728 -11.13 22.71 -25.60
N GLU A 729 -10.91 21.48 -26.04
CA GLU A 729 -11.42 20.28 -25.37
C GLU A 729 -10.64 20.05 -24.06
N GLN A 730 -11.30 19.89 -22.91
CA GLN A 730 -10.62 19.57 -21.65
C GLN A 730 -10.93 18.17 -21.09
N TYR A 731 -12.08 17.60 -21.45
CA TYR A 731 -12.49 16.27 -20.99
C TYR A 731 -11.46 15.16 -21.31
N ASN A 732 -11.21 14.29 -20.33
CA ASN A 732 -10.33 13.14 -20.44
C ASN A 732 -11.00 11.84 -19.91
N ALA A 733 -12.26 11.95 -19.47
CA ALA A 733 -13.06 10.87 -18.93
C ALA A 733 -14.48 10.84 -19.49
N TYR A 734 -15.17 9.73 -19.23
CA TYR A 734 -16.59 9.52 -19.45
C TYR A 734 -17.15 9.00 -18.12
N LEU A 735 -17.82 9.86 -17.35
CA LEU A 735 -18.25 9.56 -15.99
C LEU A 735 -19.70 9.09 -15.92
N PHE A 736 -19.91 7.90 -15.35
CA PHE A 736 -21.22 7.35 -15.02
C PHE A 736 -21.42 7.25 -13.50
N ASP A 737 -22.66 7.16 -13.04
CA ASP A 737 -23.00 6.83 -11.65
C ASP A 737 -23.91 5.60 -11.63
N VAL A 738 -23.54 4.61 -10.82
CA VAL A 738 -24.29 3.34 -10.65
C VAL A 738 -25.67 3.57 -10.03
N ASN A 739 -25.89 4.73 -9.37
CA ASN A 739 -27.13 5.06 -8.66
C ASN A 739 -27.99 6.10 -9.38
N SER A 740 -27.48 6.78 -10.42
CA SER A 740 -28.19 7.87 -11.10
C SER A 740 -28.78 7.43 -12.44
N PRO A 741 -30.07 7.70 -12.72
CA PRO A 741 -30.65 7.43 -14.04
C PRO A 741 -30.14 8.41 -15.12
N ASP A 742 -29.60 9.57 -14.73
CA ASP A 742 -29.23 10.66 -15.66
C ASP A 742 -27.76 10.58 -16.16
N ARG A 743 -27.03 9.53 -15.73
CA ARG A 743 -25.60 9.29 -16.02
C ARG A 743 -25.31 7.78 -16.06
N SER A 744 -26.00 7.05 -16.92
CA SER A 744 -25.89 5.60 -16.99
C SER A 744 -24.54 5.10 -17.53
N LEU A 745 -24.21 3.86 -17.20
CA LEU A 745 -23.06 3.14 -17.78
C LEU A 745 -23.23 2.95 -19.31
N GLU A 746 -24.45 2.84 -19.81
CA GLU A 746 -24.78 2.75 -21.24
C GLU A 746 -24.38 4.02 -21.99
N GLU A 747 -24.76 5.19 -21.47
CA GLU A 747 -24.46 6.49 -22.07
C GLU A 747 -22.96 6.76 -22.09
N ALA A 748 -22.25 6.55 -20.98
CA ALA A 748 -20.80 6.77 -20.92
C ALA A 748 -20.01 5.86 -21.88
N ILE A 749 -20.48 4.63 -22.13
CA ILE A 749 -19.88 3.71 -23.11
C ILE A 749 -20.24 4.13 -24.55
N SER A 750 -21.48 4.55 -24.80
CA SER A 750 -21.94 4.97 -26.12
C SER A 750 -21.29 6.29 -26.57
N ASP A 751 -21.09 7.24 -25.65
CA ASP A 751 -20.35 8.48 -25.91
C ASP A 751 -18.87 8.21 -26.22
N ALA A 752 -18.26 7.26 -25.51
CA ALA A 752 -16.89 6.81 -25.78
C ALA A 752 -16.77 6.16 -27.17
N ALA A 753 -17.71 5.29 -27.53
CA ALA A 753 -17.77 4.69 -28.87
C ALA A 753 -17.98 5.76 -29.96
N TYR A 754 -18.87 6.74 -29.73
CA TYR A 754 -19.13 7.84 -30.67
C TYR A 754 -17.89 8.72 -30.90
N ASP A 755 -17.25 9.22 -29.84
CA ASP A 755 -16.06 10.07 -29.97
C ASP A 755 -14.86 9.28 -30.55
N TYR A 756 -14.78 7.96 -30.34
CA TYR A 756 -13.82 7.10 -31.04
C TYR A 756 -14.03 7.12 -32.56
N GLN A 757 -15.25 6.82 -33.04
CA GLN A 757 -15.51 6.79 -34.49
C GLN A 757 -15.33 8.19 -35.10
N ARG A 758 -15.74 9.26 -34.40
CA ARG A 758 -15.54 10.67 -34.79
C ARG A 758 -14.06 11.03 -34.94
N ASN A 759 -13.21 10.65 -33.97
CA ASN A 759 -11.77 10.94 -34.02
C ASN A 759 -11.02 10.06 -35.03
N LYS A 760 -11.44 8.81 -35.22
CA LYS A 760 -10.88 7.85 -36.20
C LYS A 760 -10.92 8.36 -37.65
N VAL A 761 -11.80 9.29 -38.00
CA VAL A 761 -11.86 9.92 -39.34
C VAL A 761 -10.60 10.73 -39.67
N SER A 762 -9.89 11.29 -38.69
CA SER A 762 -8.69 12.11 -38.91
C SER A 762 -7.56 11.73 -37.96
N LYS A 763 -6.46 11.21 -38.51
CA LYS A 763 -5.23 10.90 -37.74
C LYS A 763 -4.72 12.11 -36.94
N ILE A 764 -4.87 13.32 -37.49
CA ILE A 764 -4.47 14.57 -36.86
C ILE A 764 -5.33 14.87 -35.62
N ARG A 765 -6.67 14.72 -35.71
CA ARG A 765 -7.56 14.84 -34.53
C ARG A 765 -7.34 13.72 -33.51
N ARG A 766 -7.16 12.48 -33.96
CA ARG A 766 -6.87 11.37 -33.05
C ARG A 766 -5.54 11.57 -32.32
N GLU A 767 -4.54 12.16 -32.96
CA GLU A 767 -3.25 12.46 -32.32
C GLU A 767 -3.36 13.55 -31.25
N GLU A 768 -4.07 14.67 -31.50
CA GLU A 768 -4.36 15.65 -30.42
C GLU A 768 -5.10 14.99 -29.26
N PHE A 769 -6.12 14.17 -29.56
CA PHE A 769 -6.89 13.49 -28.53
C PHE A 769 -5.99 12.60 -27.65
N LEU A 770 -5.05 11.85 -28.24
CA LEU A 770 -4.07 11.05 -27.50
C LEU A 770 -3.12 11.94 -26.68
N LEU A 771 -2.49 12.94 -27.31
CA LEU A 771 -1.55 13.87 -26.66
C LEU A 771 -2.17 14.58 -25.45
N ARG A 772 -3.44 14.97 -25.56
CA ARG A 772 -4.19 15.66 -24.51
C ARG A 772 -4.47 14.78 -23.29
N MET A 773 -4.65 13.47 -23.48
CA MET A 773 -4.68 12.52 -22.35
C MET A 773 -3.32 12.43 -21.67
N ILE A 774 -2.23 12.38 -22.44
CA ILE A 774 -0.87 12.33 -21.88
C ILE A 774 -0.54 13.64 -21.15
N SER A 775 -0.96 14.79 -21.68
CA SER A 775 -0.85 16.09 -21.01
C SER A 775 -1.61 16.12 -19.69
N SER A 776 -2.81 15.53 -19.63
CA SER A 776 -3.56 15.36 -18.37
C SER A 776 -2.80 14.51 -17.36
N ALA A 777 -2.07 13.47 -17.81
CA ALA A 777 -1.23 12.64 -16.95
C ALA A 777 0.02 13.40 -16.45
N PHE A 778 0.70 14.15 -17.31
CA PHE A 778 1.88 14.94 -16.95
C PHE A 778 1.54 16.07 -15.95
N ALA A 779 0.32 16.60 -15.98
CA ALA A 779 -0.19 17.52 -14.95
C ALA A 779 -0.33 16.89 -13.54
N LEU A 780 -0.27 15.56 -13.42
CA LEU A 780 -0.28 14.85 -12.13
C LEU A 780 1.11 14.69 -11.51
N GLY A 781 2.10 15.46 -11.98
CA GLY A 781 3.43 15.55 -11.36
C GLY A 781 3.38 15.93 -9.87
N TRP A 782 4.36 15.43 -9.12
CA TRP A 782 4.61 15.80 -7.71
C TRP A 782 5.09 17.25 -7.58
N ASP A 783 5.97 17.66 -8.47
CA ASP A 783 6.27 19.06 -8.74
C ASP A 783 5.48 19.49 -9.99
N ARG A 784 5.02 20.75 -9.99
CA ARG A 784 4.26 21.40 -11.07
C ARG A 784 4.76 22.83 -11.32
N GLY A 785 5.91 23.21 -10.75
CA GLY A 785 6.47 24.56 -10.84
C GLY A 785 5.47 25.63 -10.43
N ASN A 786 5.21 26.58 -11.34
CA ASN A 786 4.28 27.70 -11.14
C ASN A 786 2.86 27.25 -10.73
N GLN A 787 2.41 26.05 -11.15
CA GLN A 787 1.08 25.51 -10.82
C GLN A 787 1.00 24.83 -9.44
N GLN A 788 2.00 25.02 -8.57
CA GLN A 788 1.98 24.65 -7.14
C GLN A 788 1.59 23.17 -6.89
N GLY A 789 2.52 22.26 -7.18
CA GLY A 789 2.31 20.82 -7.04
C GLY A 789 2.24 20.32 -5.59
N PRO A 790 1.89 19.03 -5.39
CA PRO A 790 1.82 18.40 -4.06
C PRO A 790 3.04 18.61 -3.16
N ILE A 791 4.24 18.80 -3.73
CA ILE A 791 5.47 19.15 -2.98
C ILE A 791 5.38 20.53 -2.31
N TYR A 792 4.79 21.52 -2.99
CA TYR A 792 4.55 22.86 -2.43
C TYR A 792 3.59 22.77 -1.22
N ASP A 793 2.51 22.01 -1.36
CA ASP A 793 1.57 21.74 -0.26
C ASP A 793 2.23 21.02 0.92
N TYR A 794 3.00 19.95 0.69
CA TYR A 794 3.71 19.28 1.79
C TYR A 794 4.74 20.18 2.47
N ASN A 795 5.43 21.06 1.73
CA ASN A 795 6.33 22.04 2.35
C ASN A 795 5.58 23.03 3.26
N ARG A 796 4.37 23.46 2.87
CA ARG A 796 3.48 24.30 3.71
C ARG A 796 2.95 23.54 4.93
N VAL A 797 2.59 22.25 4.78
CA VAL A 797 2.22 21.36 5.90
C VAL A 797 3.37 21.24 6.91
N TYR A 798 4.60 21.01 6.44
CA TYR A 798 5.77 20.93 7.31
C TYR A 798 6.06 22.27 8.00
N GLN A 799 5.99 23.39 7.28
CA GLN A 799 6.15 24.72 7.87
C GLN A 799 5.11 24.98 8.97
N LEU A 800 3.84 24.65 8.72
CA LEU A 800 2.74 24.82 9.68
C LEU A 800 2.93 23.91 10.91
N ALA A 801 3.41 22.68 10.73
CA ALA A 801 3.74 21.77 11.83
C ALA A 801 4.92 22.26 12.68
N LEU A 802 5.89 22.96 12.08
CA LEU A 802 7.05 23.54 12.77
C LEU A 802 6.74 24.87 13.46
N ALA A 803 5.78 25.65 12.97
CA ALA A 803 5.46 27.00 13.47
C ALA A 803 4.90 27.01 14.90
N ASP A 804 4.14 25.99 15.29
CA ASP A 804 3.46 25.90 16.60
C ASP A 804 4.35 25.29 17.70
N ARG A 805 5.61 24.94 17.37
CA ARG A 805 6.58 24.40 18.32
C ARG A 805 6.70 25.34 19.53
N HIS A 806 6.21 24.86 20.67
CA HIS A 806 6.61 25.40 21.96
C HIS A 806 8.09 25.06 22.16
N ILE A 807 8.98 25.98 21.74
CA ILE A 807 10.37 25.97 22.19
C ILE A 807 10.30 25.97 23.72
N PRO A 808 10.86 24.95 24.41
CA PRO A 808 10.86 24.96 25.86
C PRO A 808 11.55 26.24 26.33
N TYR A 809 10.84 27.04 27.14
CA TYR A 809 11.52 28.07 27.91
C TYR A 809 12.57 27.36 28.75
N LEU A 810 13.85 27.66 28.50
CA LEU A 810 14.98 27.20 29.31
C LEU A 810 14.56 27.30 30.77
N SER A 811 14.69 26.20 31.50
CA SER A 811 14.28 26.20 32.91
C SER A 811 15.04 27.28 33.63
N LYS A 812 14.45 27.83 34.69
CA LYS A 812 15.08 28.92 35.45
C LYS A 812 16.49 28.54 35.95
N HIS A 813 16.73 27.25 36.16
CA HIS A 813 18.02 26.68 36.49
C HIS A 813 19.03 26.76 35.33
N GLU A 814 18.64 26.40 34.10
CA GLU A 814 19.50 26.48 32.91
C GLU A 814 19.83 27.94 32.57
N ILE A 815 18.87 28.86 32.67
CA ILE A 815 19.09 30.30 32.48
C ILE A 815 20.10 30.84 33.52
N ASP A 816 19.99 30.44 34.78
CA ASP A 816 20.91 30.91 35.81
C ASP A 816 22.29 30.21 35.74
N GLU A 817 22.38 28.98 35.23
CA GLU A 817 23.67 28.35 34.87
C GLU A 817 24.34 29.02 33.67
N GLU A 818 23.61 29.31 32.60
CA GLU A 818 24.11 30.06 31.43
C GLU A 818 24.65 31.43 31.87
N ARG A 819 23.91 32.14 32.74
CA ARG A 819 24.37 33.41 33.35
C ARG A 819 25.63 33.24 34.19
N VAL A 820 25.79 32.13 34.92
CA VAL A 820 27.03 31.84 35.67
C VAL A 820 28.19 31.54 34.73
N LEU A 821 27.96 30.80 33.64
CA LEU A 821 28.94 30.53 32.58
C LEU A 821 29.39 31.81 31.87
N LEU A 822 28.43 32.66 31.45
CA LEU A 822 28.69 33.95 30.83
C LEU A 822 29.47 34.88 31.77
N ARG A 823 29.10 34.97 33.05
CA ARG A 823 29.88 35.74 34.06
C ARG A 823 31.30 35.22 34.20
N ARG A 824 31.51 33.89 34.22
CA ARG A 824 32.86 33.29 34.28
C ARG A 824 33.69 33.67 33.07
N LEU A 825 33.12 33.55 31.86
CA LEU A 825 33.77 33.96 30.60
C LEU A 825 34.09 35.46 30.54
N HIS A 826 33.22 36.32 31.07
CA HIS A 826 33.49 37.75 31.16
C HIS A 826 34.55 38.08 32.23
N SER A 827 34.66 37.28 33.29
CA SER A 827 35.73 37.44 34.29
C SER A 827 37.10 36.94 33.80
N SER A 828 37.15 35.90 32.95
CA SER A 828 38.41 35.38 32.40
C SER A 828 39.01 36.23 31.27
N ASN A 829 38.25 37.19 30.73
CA ASN A 829 38.74 38.14 29.72
C ASN A 829 39.28 39.44 30.32
N ASN A 830 39.33 39.56 31.65
CA ASN A 830 39.79 40.74 32.41
C ASN A 830 40.99 40.42 33.33
N THR A 831 41.80 39.41 32.97
CA THR A 831 43.01 38.97 33.68
C THR A 831 44.14 38.66 32.70
#